data_AF-A0A1F6D9P9-F1
#
_entry.id   AF-A0A1F6D9P9-F1
#
_cell.length_a   1.000
_cell.length_b   1.000
_cell.length_c   1.000
_cell.angle_alpha   90.00
_cell.angle_beta   90.00
_cell.angle_gamma   90.00
#
_symmetry.space_group_name_H-M   'P 1'
#
loop_
_entity.id
_entity.type
_entity.pdbx_description
1 polymer ?
#
loop_
_entity_poly.entity_id
_entity_poly.type
_entity_poly.pdbx_seq_one_letter_code
_entity_poly.pdbx_strand_id
1 'polypeptide(L)'
;MRIVERHHIALLVIASFATFVLAVVGSQSPPARVAYAAPCAPTSSGSNSVTFGNPSPGCTYSIPAYNTLTVTVNGAGGGGQGGAAVFLNSCGGGGSDTTNYAAPGGNGSASTFATVSGGGGSGGGESIYNPGGGSNGDTNVTGGGAVGGDGGGGWTTTLNDEPVFSPDGADGLNGGRASKTYAAGALSGQVTVSVGAGGSGSGGAEGHNCSSMEPWNAGQAGDGTPGQNGSVTITWTNPLASCTFNGSPVAHGASVTAYQASTVPFGSSCVSESRTCNNGTLSGSYQYPSCTVSPPSAPTCTLTPPSQTIDEGESATLNYTISGSATSATINGVSVTPSVSGSYSPSPTVTTNYTMTVSNAGGSNNCGPATVTVNPSPPPPVGYCTVPAGTRTPITGYAWSDTIGWFDLDCSNSGVCGANSFGISIDDTGNLAGCGWSDNIGWVSASPEDLTSCPSGSCTATLSGSNMLQGWMRVLAGGSAQSGGWDGFISLSGSSPDYGPARQADGTFQGFAWGDMNVGWVDFSLARTDVNMCSSADSYSCQGTDTILYTDNACTTSIYATCVEPAFCSEGSSVCLYPPVIFNPQGDSSGHLEIKPSFVRAGNKTKVHWNVSNVESCMVSAPNGDSWVGAAAGCDDETDTCTSGPLGVLTTFINETTIYTLRCTELDGVTPLNESATVRTAPVFQEN
;
A
#
# COMPACT_ATOMS: atom_id res chain seq x y z
N MET A 1 -19.29 -11.75 -48.92
CA MET A 1 -20.16 -10.70 -49.50
C MET A 1 -19.29 -9.46 -49.72
N ARG A 2 -18.91 -9.20 -50.99
CA ARG A 2 -18.38 -7.98 -51.65
C ARG A 2 -17.25 -7.15 -50.97
N ILE A 3 -16.02 -7.16 -51.53
CA ILE A 3 -15.38 -6.16 -52.46
C ILE A 3 -14.82 -4.95 -51.66
N VAL A 4 -13.50 -4.76 -51.46
CA VAL A 4 -12.39 -4.35 -52.39
C VAL A 4 -12.34 -2.82 -52.66
N GLU A 5 -11.11 -2.26 -52.62
CA GLU A 5 -10.63 -0.91 -53.04
C GLU A 5 -10.82 0.29 -52.08
N ARG A 6 -9.92 1.29 -51.95
CA ARG A 6 -8.71 1.69 -52.70
C ARG A 6 -7.87 2.70 -51.89
N HIS A 7 -6.58 2.74 -52.21
CA HIS A 7 -5.61 3.78 -51.86
C HIS A 7 -5.77 5.06 -52.71
N HIS A 8 -5.25 6.16 -52.14
CA HIS A 8 -4.61 7.35 -52.74
C HIS A 8 -5.40 8.65 -53.00
N ILE A 9 -4.70 9.75 -52.66
CA ILE A 9 -4.79 11.17 -53.08
C ILE A 9 -5.62 12.10 -52.17
N ALA A 10 -4.94 12.95 -51.40
CA ALA A 10 -4.86 14.41 -51.67
C ALA A 10 -4.17 15.15 -50.52
N LEU A 11 -3.11 15.87 -50.88
CA LEU A 11 -2.37 16.82 -50.08
C LEU A 11 -3.12 18.17 -50.05
N LEU A 12 -3.04 18.86 -48.91
CA LEU A 12 -3.27 20.30 -48.67
C LEU A 12 -4.72 20.85 -48.69
N VAL A 13 -5.12 21.52 -47.59
CA VAL A 13 -5.48 22.97 -47.50
C VAL A 13 -5.96 23.27 -46.05
N ILE A 14 -5.13 23.93 -45.21
CA ILE A 14 -5.24 25.34 -44.75
C ILE A 14 -6.33 25.53 -43.67
N ALA A 15 -5.96 25.64 -42.39
CA ALA A 15 -5.51 26.82 -41.63
C ALA A 15 -6.63 27.56 -40.87
N SER A 16 -6.31 27.92 -39.65
CA SER A 16 -7.07 28.70 -38.68
C SER A 16 -6.00 29.23 -37.72
N PHE A 17 -5.76 30.50 -37.48
CA PHE A 17 -6.34 31.80 -37.82
C PHE A 17 -5.11 32.75 -37.77
N ALA A 18 -4.76 33.56 -38.78
CA ALA A 18 -5.47 34.73 -39.28
C ALA A 18 -5.78 35.69 -38.12
N THR A 19 -5.32 36.93 -38.08
CA THR A 19 -5.69 38.07 -38.95
C THR A 19 -4.97 39.30 -38.35
N PHE A 20 -4.65 40.44 -38.98
CA PHE A 20 -5.18 41.26 -40.07
C PHE A 20 -4.28 42.55 -40.08
N VAL A 21 -4.09 43.40 -41.10
CA VAL A 21 -4.67 43.54 -42.44
C VAL A 21 -3.98 44.65 -43.27
N LEU A 22 -4.22 44.57 -44.59
CA LEU A 22 -4.15 45.56 -45.72
C LEU A 22 -2.86 46.37 -45.93
N ALA A 23 -2.18 46.40 -47.08
CA ALA A 23 -2.52 46.46 -48.52
C ALA A 23 -2.18 47.84 -49.13
N VAL A 24 -1.77 47.77 -50.41
CA VAL A 24 -1.66 48.80 -51.45
C VAL A 24 -0.26 49.36 -51.74
N VAL A 25 0.02 49.26 -53.04
CA VAL A 25 1.20 49.56 -53.84
C VAL A 25 1.49 51.06 -53.92
N GLY A 26 2.78 51.43 -53.97
CA GLY A 26 3.23 52.58 -54.74
C GLY A 26 4.14 53.59 -54.02
N SER A 27 5.34 53.74 -54.58
CA SER A 27 6.23 54.91 -54.55
C SER A 27 7.20 55.11 -53.37
N GLN A 28 8.48 55.00 -53.75
CA GLN A 28 9.62 55.86 -53.35
C GLN A 28 10.03 55.94 -51.87
N SER A 29 11.01 55.12 -51.48
CA SER A 29 12.34 55.48 -50.93
C SER A 29 12.96 54.25 -50.24
N PRO A 30 14.25 53.92 -50.46
CA PRO A 30 14.82 52.69 -49.90
C PRO A 30 15.03 52.81 -48.38
N PRO A 31 14.71 51.77 -47.58
CA PRO A 31 15.10 51.71 -46.18
C PRO A 31 16.62 51.53 -46.09
N ALA A 32 17.22 52.12 -45.05
CA ALA A 32 18.65 52.02 -44.77
C ALA A 32 19.11 50.55 -44.82
N ARG A 33 19.97 50.23 -45.80
CA ARG A 33 20.68 48.95 -45.85
C ARG A 33 21.54 48.85 -44.59
N VAL A 34 21.20 47.91 -43.70
CA VAL A 34 22.20 47.36 -42.78
C VAL A 34 23.19 46.63 -43.67
N ALA A 35 24.36 47.24 -43.89
CA ALA A 35 25.43 46.64 -44.64
C ALA A 35 25.96 45.44 -43.84
N TYR A 36 25.65 44.22 -44.28
CA TYR A 36 26.39 43.05 -43.83
C TYR A 36 27.86 43.26 -44.23
N ALA A 37 28.78 43.21 -43.24
CA ALA A 37 30.21 43.30 -43.50
C ALA A 37 30.60 42.22 -44.52
N ALA A 38 31.32 42.59 -45.58
CA ALA A 38 31.79 41.64 -46.58
C ALA A 38 32.74 40.63 -45.92
N PRO A 39 32.69 39.32 -46.27
CA PRO A 39 33.61 38.33 -45.73
C PRO A 39 35.06 38.71 -46.06
N CYS A 40 35.97 38.61 -45.09
CA CYS A 40 37.38 38.88 -45.31
C CYS A 40 37.94 37.90 -46.35
N ALA A 41 38.46 38.40 -47.47
CA ALA A 41 39.23 37.59 -48.41
C ALA A 41 40.67 37.43 -47.85
N PRO A 42 41.14 36.20 -47.59
CA PRO A 42 42.51 35.99 -47.14
C PRO A 42 43.50 36.14 -48.29
N THR A 43 44.72 36.54 -47.96
CA THR A 43 45.85 36.59 -48.91
C THR A 43 46.44 35.21 -49.15
N SER A 44 46.26 34.26 -48.23
CA SER A 44 46.53 32.83 -48.44
C SER A 44 45.67 31.95 -47.53
N SER A 45 45.34 30.75 -48.00
CA SER A 45 44.58 29.76 -47.24
C SER A 45 45.12 28.34 -47.49
N GLY A 46 45.38 27.60 -46.42
CA GLY A 46 45.64 26.16 -46.42
C GLY A 46 44.57 25.41 -45.62
N SER A 47 44.68 24.08 -45.52
CA SER A 47 43.66 23.22 -44.88
C SER A 47 43.32 23.58 -43.43
N ASN A 48 44.27 24.20 -42.73
CA ASN A 48 44.20 24.50 -41.29
C ASN A 48 44.89 25.83 -40.95
N SER A 49 45.04 26.71 -41.94
CA SER A 49 45.73 28.00 -41.82
C SER A 49 45.13 29.03 -42.76
N VAL A 50 44.93 30.26 -42.29
CA VAL A 50 44.48 31.39 -43.11
C VAL A 50 45.29 32.63 -42.73
N THR A 51 45.79 33.37 -43.71
CA THR A 51 46.53 34.62 -43.50
C THR A 51 45.86 35.79 -44.24
N PHE A 52 45.79 36.94 -43.57
CA PHE A 52 45.29 38.21 -44.11
C PHE A 52 46.43 39.23 -44.13
N GLY A 53 46.73 39.80 -45.29
CA GLY A 53 47.72 40.87 -45.46
C GLY A 53 47.15 42.23 -45.90
N ASN A 54 45.96 42.27 -46.48
CA ASN A 54 45.26 43.52 -46.83
C ASN A 54 43.73 43.31 -46.93
N PRO A 55 43.05 43.01 -45.81
CA PRO A 55 41.62 42.81 -45.80
C PRO A 55 40.86 44.12 -46.04
N SER A 56 39.71 44.05 -46.70
CA SER A 56 38.79 45.20 -46.83
C SER A 56 38.43 45.77 -45.44
N PRO A 57 38.39 47.11 -45.28
CA PRO A 57 38.09 47.73 -43.98
C PRO A 57 36.77 47.21 -43.39
N GLY A 58 36.82 46.79 -42.12
CA GLY A 58 35.65 46.31 -41.37
C GLY A 58 35.17 44.91 -41.73
N CYS A 59 35.95 44.11 -42.47
CA CYS A 59 35.57 42.74 -42.79
C CYS A 59 35.60 41.83 -41.54
N THR A 60 34.81 40.75 -41.59
CA THR A 60 34.74 39.75 -40.53
C THR A 60 35.13 38.35 -41.01
N TYR A 61 35.76 37.57 -40.13
CA TYR A 61 36.14 36.17 -40.33
C TYR A 61 35.35 35.25 -39.40
N SER A 62 34.76 34.19 -39.95
CA SER A 62 34.06 33.17 -39.17
C SER A 62 35.05 32.16 -38.60
N ILE A 63 35.06 32.00 -37.28
CA ILE A 63 35.95 31.06 -36.60
C ILE A 63 35.54 29.61 -36.96
N PRO A 64 36.46 28.77 -37.49
CA PRO A 64 36.15 27.37 -37.81
C PRO A 64 35.93 26.56 -36.52
N ALA A 65 35.44 25.33 -36.63
CA ALA A 65 35.49 24.40 -35.50
C ALA A 65 36.95 23.95 -35.28
N TYR A 66 37.42 23.99 -34.04
CA TYR A 66 38.82 23.69 -33.72
C TYR A 66 38.99 23.03 -32.34
N ASN A 67 40.08 22.28 -32.17
CA ASN A 67 40.52 21.78 -30.86
C ASN A 67 41.50 22.78 -30.20
N THR A 68 42.46 23.26 -30.97
CA THR A 68 43.31 24.42 -30.64
C THR A 68 43.35 25.39 -31.83
N LEU A 69 43.34 26.70 -31.56
CA LEU A 69 43.44 27.75 -32.57
C LEU A 69 44.47 28.78 -32.15
N THR A 70 45.49 29.03 -32.97
CA THR A 70 46.54 30.02 -32.72
C THR A 70 46.37 31.20 -33.67
N VAL A 71 46.36 32.41 -33.12
CA VAL A 71 46.33 33.65 -33.87
C VAL A 71 47.69 34.34 -33.70
N THR A 72 48.33 34.69 -34.81
CA THR A 72 49.52 35.54 -34.86
C THR A 72 49.18 36.83 -35.58
N VAL A 73 49.43 37.96 -34.94
CA VAL A 73 49.17 39.31 -35.47
C VAL A 73 50.48 40.07 -35.54
N ASN A 74 50.85 40.53 -36.73
CA ASN A 74 51.96 41.42 -36.97
C ASN A 74 51.39 42.82 -37.28
N GLY A 75 51.76 43.82 -36.50
CA GLY A 75 51.48 45.22 -36.80
C GLY A 75 52.24 45.69 -38.04
N ALA A 76 51.80 46.80 -38.62
CA ALA A 76 52.47 47.36 -39.78
C ALA A 76 53.74 48.11 -39.39
N GLY A 77 54.73 48.09 -40.27
CA GLY A 77 55.99 48.79 -40.16
C GLY A 77 55.88 50.30 -40.19
N GLY A 78 56.79 51.01 -39.52
CA GLY A 78 57.00 52.45 -39.77
C GLY A 78 57.68 52.68 -41.12
N GLY A 79 57.41 53.82 -41.75
CA GLY A 79 58.11 54.24 -42.96
C GLY A 79 59.53 54.71 -42.66
N GLY A 80 60.44 54.46 -43.59
CA GLY A 80 61.81 54.98 -43.54
C GLY A 80 61.90 56.42 -44.03
N GLN A 81 62.95 57.13 -43.63
CA GLN A 81 63.28 58.45 -44.18
C GLN A 81 64.17 58.33 -45.42
N GLY A 82 63.96 59.22 -46.38
CA GLY A 82 64.89 59.50 -47.46
C GLY A 82 66.17 60.19 -46.98
N GLY A 83 67.31 59.92 -47.63
CA GLY A 83 68.60 60.52 -47.27
C GLY A 83 68.61 62.05 -47.36
N ALA A 84 69.33 62.72 -46.45
CA ALA A 84 69.46 64.18 -46.43
C ALA A 84 70.83 64.63 -46.98
N ALA A 85 70.86 65.69 -47.80
CA ALA A 85 72.11 66.31 -48.24
C ALA A 85 72.58 67.36 -47.21
N VAL A 86 73.79 67.19 -46.66
CA VAL A 86 74.40 68.16 -45.74
C VAL A 86 75.49 68.95 -46.46
N PHE A 87 75.36 70.28 -46.49
CA PHE A 87 76.43 71.18 -46.91
C PHE A 87 76.93 71.99 -45.70
N LEU A 88 78.18 71.76 -45.29
CA LEU A 88 78.87 72.60 -44.31
C LEU A 88 79.73 73.61 -45.06
N ASN A 89 79.20 74.81 -45.33
CA ASN A 89 80.09 75.93 -45.63
C ASN A 89 79.68 77.15 -44.82
N SER A 90 80.60 77.59 -43.97
CA SER A 90 80.45 78.68 -43.02
C SER A 90 80.21 80.01 -43.75
N CYS A 91 78.95 80.44 -43.78
CA CYS A 91 78.65 81.84 -44.07
C CYS A 91 79.20 82.68 -42.91
N GLY A 92 80.15 83.58 -43.20
CA GLY A 92 80.75 84.45 -42.20
C GLY A 92 79.69 85.28 -41.48
N GLY A 93 79.51 85.00 -40.18
CA GLY A 93 78.58 85.68 -39.28
C GLY A 93 77.94 84.68 -38.32
N GLY A 94 78.50 84.56 -37.11
CA GLY A 94 78.25 83.44 -36.18
C GLY A 94 76.78 83.18 -35.85
N GLY A 95 76.33 81.98 -36.20
CA GLY A 95 75.01 81.43 -35.91
C GLY A 95 74.80 80.16 -36.73
N SER A 96 75.57 79.10 -36.46
CA SER A 96 75.38 77.80 -37.09
C SER A 96 74.22 77.07 -36.40
N ASP A 97 72.99 77.35 -36.85
CA ASP A 97 71.85 76.45 -36.63
C ASP A 97 71.27 76.08 -38.00
N THR A 98 71.99 75.22 -38.72
CA THR A 98 71.45 74.50 -39.88
C THR A 98 70.90 73.18 -39.40
N THR A 99 69.76 73.23 -38.72
CA THR A 99 68.96 72.04 -38.41
C THR A 99 68.17 71.63 -39.66
N ASN A 100 68.78 70.80 -40.52
CA ASN A 100 68.04 70.10 -41.57
C ASN A 100 67.24 68.96 -40.93
N TYR A 101 65.96 69.21 -40.67
CA TYR A 101 65.03 68.16 -40.26
C TYR A 101 64.48 67.45 -41.51
N ALA A 102 64.95 66.24 -41.82
CA ALA A 102 64.16 65.34 -42.63
C ALA A 102 62.88 64.99 -41.85
N ALA A 103 61.71 65.08 -42.49
CA ALA A 103 60.45 64.74 -41.82
C ALA A 103 60.50 63.26 -41.40
N PRO A 104 60.15 62.88 -40.16
CA PRO A 104 60.09 61.48 -39.77
C PRO A 104 59.15 60.71 -40.70
N GLY A 105 59.50 59.46 -40.99
CA GLY A 105 58.60 58.57 -41.72
C GLY A 105 57.26 58.44 -41.00
N GLY A 106 56.22 58.07 -41.73
CA GLY A 106 54.90 57.83 -41.15
C GLY A 106 54.94 56.64 -40.18
N ASN A 107 54.13 56.69 -39.13
CA ASN A 107 53.94 55.53 -38.25
C ASN A 107 53.12 54.44 -38.98
N GLY A 108 53.50 53.19 -38.79
CA GLY A 108 52.67 52.06 -39.17
C GLY A 108 51.40 52.00 -38.31
N SER A 109 50.33 51.49 -38.90
CA SER A 109 49.10 51.22 -38.15
C SER A 109 49.15 49.88 -37.42
N ALA A 110 48.43 49.77 -36.31
CA ALA A 110 48.28 48.49 -35.61
C ALA A 110 47.44 47.51 -36.43
N SER A 111 47.74 46.21 -36.29
CA SER A 111 46.90 45.13 -36.77
C SER A 111 46.18 44.50 -35.57
N THR A 112 44.94 44.05 -35.74
CA THR A 112 44.14 43.44 -34.67
C THR A 112 43.31 42.26 -35.14
N PHE A 113 43.19 41.27 -34.27
CA PHE A 113 42.26 40.15 -34.39
C PHE A 113 41.65 39.85 -33.02
N ALA A 114 40.33 40.04 -32.88
CA ALA A 114 39.65 40.03 -31.58
C ALA A 114 40.40 40.92 -30.56
N THR A 115 40.88 40.35 -29.46
CA THR A 115 41.67 41.05 -28.44
C THR A 115 43.18 41.02 -28.69
N VAL A 116 43.65 40.34 -29.73
CA VAL A 116 45.09 40.27 -30.06
C VAL A 116 45.45 41.44 -30.95
N SER A 117 46.39 42.27 -30.52
CA SER A 117 46.85 43.44 -31.27
C SER A 117 48.38 43.42 -31.43
N GLY A 118 48.84 43.59 -32.67
CA GLY A 118 50.24 43.89 -32.98
C GLY A 118 50.39 45.39 -33.21
N GLY A 119 51.22 46.05 -32.39
CA GLY A 119 51.43 47.50 -32.48
C GLY A 119 52.08 47.92 -33.79
N GLY A 120 51.69 49.07 -34.33
CA GLY A 120 52.37 49.65 -35.48
C GLY A 120 53.77 50.16 -35.12
N GLY A 121 54.74 50.01 -36.02
CA GLY A 121 56.08 50.55 -35.84
C GLY A 121 56.08 52.07 -35.94
N SER A 122 56.96 52.75 -35.18
CA SER A 122 57.15 54.19 -35.32
C SER A 122 58.06 54.49 -36.52
N GLY A 123 57.75 55.55 -37.27
CA GLY A 123 58.65 56.02 -38.32
C GLY A 123 59.94 56.59 -37.72
N GLY A 124 61.08 56.23 -38.31
CA GLY A 124 62.40 56.69 -37.84
C GLY A 124 62.66 58.16 -38.17
N GLY A 125 63.53 58.80 -37.40
CA GLY A 125 64.04 60.16 -37.61
C GLY A 125 65.55 60.23 -37.35
N GLU A 126 66.35 60.75 -38.28
CA GLU A 126 67.79 60.96 -38.10
C GLU A 126 68.09 62.37 -37.54
N SER A 127 68.95 62.44 -36.53
CA SER A 127 69.67 63.66 -36.18
C SER A 127 71.16 63.32 -35.98
N ILE A 128 72.05 64.19 -36.45
CA ILE A 128 73.51 63.99 -36.52
C ILE A 128 74.16 63.62 -35.15
N TYR A 129 73.44 63.80 -34.03
CA TYR A 129 73.98 63.60 -32.69
C TYR A 129 73.33 62.49 -31.84
N ASN A 130 72.28 61.81 -32.30
CA ASN A 130 71.73 60.69 -31.51
C ASN A 130 70.93 59.70 -32.37
N PRO A 131 71.43 58.49 -32.65
CA PRO A 131 70.61 57.44 -33.25
C PRO A 131 69.58 56.98 -32.22
N GLY A 132 68.30 57.08 -32.56
CA GLY A 132 67.22 56.57 -31.72
C GLY A 132 67.31 55.05 -31.63
N GLY A 133 67.49 54.51 -30.42
CA GLY A 133 67.51 53.06 -30.20
C GLY A 133 66.09 52.49 -30.05
N GLY A 134 65.75 51.49 -30.87
CA GLY A 134 64.57 50.65 -30.66
C GLY A 134 64.85 49.52 -29.67
N SER A 135 64.07 49.41 -28.60
CA SER A 135 64.17 48.34 -27.60
C SER A 135 63.40 47.07 -28.01
N ASN A 136 63.99 45.92 -27.69
CA ASN A 136 63.44 44.57 -27.90
C ASN A 136 61.98 44.42 -27.41
N GLY A 137 61.12 43.89 -28.26
CA GLY A 137 59.76 43.50 -27.90
C GLY A 137 59.35 42.16 -28.52
N ASP A 138 59.57 41.07 -27.79
CA ASP A 138 58.77 39.85 -27.93
C ASP A 138 57.93 39.75 -26.65
N THR A 139 56.60 39.76 -26.77
CA THR A 139 55.73 39.47 -25.62
C THR A 139 54.53 38.65 -26.08
N ASN A 140 54.52 37.39 -25.63
CA ASN A 140 53.27 36.64 -25.53
C ASN A 140 52.31 37.45 -24.64
N VAL A 141 51.16 37.84 -25.22
CA VAL A 141 49.98 38.50 -24.63
C VAL A 141 49.92 40.05 -24.77
N THR A 142 48.83 40.52 -25.40
CA THR A 142 48.34 41.90 -25.66
C THR A 142 49.33 43.06 -25.55
N GLY A 143 49.66 43.66 -26.70
CA GLY A 143 50.37 44.94 -26.79
C GLY A 143 51.88 44.80 -27.03
N GLY A 144 52.28 43.88 -27.92
CA GLY A 144 53.67 43.77 -28.35
C GLY A 144 54.20 45.13 -28.80
N GLY A 145 55.23 45.62 -28.10
CA GLY A 145 55.81 46.95 -28.28
C GLY A 145 56.20 47.21 -29.73
N ALA A 146 56.00 48.45 -30.16
CA ALA A 146 56.44 48.92 -31.48
C ALA A 146 57.96 48.77 -31.58
N VAL A 147 58.44 48.17 -32.66
CA VAL A 147 59.85 48.28 -33.05
C VAL A 147 60.02 49.70 -33.59
N GLY A 148 60.81 50.51 -32.90
CA GLY A 148 61.28 51.78 -33.45
C GLY A 148 62.28 51.48 -34.57
N GLY A 149 62.13 52.16 -35.71
CA GLY A 149 63.10 52.03 -36.80
C GLY A 149 64.50 52.40 -36.35
N ASP A 150 65.48 51.57 -36.66
CA ASP A 150 66.87 52.00 -36.65
C ASP A 150 67.03 53.03 -37.78
N GLY A 151 67.32 54.29 -37.42
CA GLY A 151 67.86 55.24 -38.39
C GLY A 151 69.19 54.67 -38.88
N GLY A 152 69.32 54.44 -40.19
CA GLY A 152 70.55 53.91 -40.77
C GLY A 152 71.75 54.75 -40.34
N GLY A 153 72.73 54.15 -39.68
CA GLY A 153 73.97 54.84 -39.33
C GLY A 153 74.85 55.05 -40.55
N GLY A 154 74.96 56.30 -41.03
CA GLY A 154 75.82 56.70 -42.14
C GLY A 154 76.87 57.74 -41.78
N TRP A 155 77.98 57.27 -41.19
CA TRP A 155 79.37 57.78 -41.08
C TRP A 155 79.75 59.27 -40.92
N THR A 156 80.79 59.45 -40.09
CA THR A 156 81.62 60.63 -39.89
C THR A 156 82.40 61.06 -41.15
N THR A 157 82.42 62.36 -41.42
CA THR A 157 83.19 63.02 -42.48
C THR A 157 84.71 62.88 -42.30
N THR A 158 85.45 62.50 -43.35
CA THR A 158 86.87 62.87 -43.50
C THR A 158 86.98 64.30 -44.03
N LEU A 159 87.82 65.11 -43.37
CA LEU A 159 88.38 66.35 -43.92
C LEU A 159 89.08 66.00 -45.24
N ASN A 160 88.48 66.40 -46.38
CA ASN A 160 89.10 66.73 -47.68
C ASN A 160 88.00 66.73 -48.77
N ASP A 161 87.30 67.86 -48.92
CA ASP A 161 86.64 68.42 -50.12
C ASP A 161 85.88 67.55 -51.17
N GLU A 162 85.49 66.30 -50.92
CA GLU A 162 84.55 65.58 -51.80
C GLU A 162 83.21 65.27 -51.10
N PRO A 163 82.05 65.65 -51.66
CA PRO A 163 80.75 65.32 -51.10
C PRO A 163 80.45 63.83 -51.27
N VAL A 164 80.42 63.07 -50.16
CA VAL A 164 79.90 61.70 -50.18
C VAL A 164 78.37 61.78 -50.06
N PHE A 165 77.68 61.54 -51.17
CA PHE A 165 76.24 61.28 -51.19
C PHE A 165 76.00 59.85 -50.68
N SER A 166 75.18 59.69 -49.63
CA SER A 166 74.49 58.43 -49.39
C SER A 166 73.06 58.57 -49.93
N PRO A 167 72.74 58.03 -51.11
CA PRO A 167 71.37 58.05 -51.64
C PRO A 167 70.44 57.07 -50.90
N ASP A 168 71.01 56.16 -50.11
CA ASP A 168 70.27 55.07 -49.50
C ASP A 168 69.63 55.55 -48.20
N GLY A 169 68.30 55.76 -48.24
CA GLY A 169 67.46 56.01 -47.07
C GLY A 169 67.34 54.78 -46.16
N ALA A 170 66.72 54.95 -44.99
CA ALA A 170 66.47 53.82 -44.09
C ALA A 170 65.35 52.91 -44.64
N ASP A 171 65.52 51.60 -44.51
CA ASP A 171 64.48 50.63 -44.86
C ASP A 171 63.35 50.63 -43.82
N GLY A 172 62.10 50.63 -44.27
CA GLY A 172 60.95 50.42 -43.41
C GLY A 172 60.96 49.02 -42.76
N LEU A 173 61.00 48.96 -41.42
CA LEU A 173 61.01 47.70 -40.66
C LEU A 173 59.61 47.11 -40.45
N ASN A 174 59.51 45.91 -39.89
CA ASN A 174 58.23 45.29 -39.50
C ASN A 174 57.65 45.90 -38.22
N GLY A 175 56.33 45.88 -38.06
CA GLY A 175 55.66 46.24 -36.81
C GLY A 175 55.74 45.14 -35.74
N GLY A 176 55.17 45.41 -34.57
CA GLY A 176 55.20 44.49 -33.43
C GLY A 176 54.41 43.20 -33.67
N ARG A 177 54.93 42.06 -33.19
CA ARG A 177 54.29 40.74 -33.29
C ARG A 177 53.63 40.34 -31.98
N ALA A 178 52.41 39.81 -32.06
CA ALA A 178 51.68 39.22 -30.95
C ALA A 178 51.13 37.84 -31.35
N SER A 179 51.14 36.87 -30.44
CA SER A 179 50.56 35.55 -30.67
C SER A 179 49.71 35.09 -29.49
N LYS A 180 48.61 34.39 -29.75
CA LYS A 180 47.76 33.78 -28.71
C LYS A 180 47.14 32.48 -29.20
N THR A 181 47.19 31.45 -28.36
CA THR A 181 46.51 30.16 -28.59
C THR A 181 45.25 30.06 -27.74
N TYR A 182 44.16 29.61 -28.36
CA TYR A 182 42.84 29.43 -27.80
C TYR A 182 42.52 27.94 -27.74
N ALA A 183 41.98 27.49 -26.60
CA ALA A 183 41.38 26.17 -26.46
C ALA A 183 40.01 26.12 -27.15
N ALA A 184 39.53 24.91 -27.48
CA ALA A 184 38.23 24.68 -28.10
C ALA A 184 37.11 25.50 -27.43
N GLY A 185 36.34 26.23 -28.24
CA GLY A 185 35.22 27.05 -27.77
C GLY A 185 35.58 28.40 -27.13
N ALA A 186 36.86 28.71 -26.88
CA ALA A 186 37.27 29.99 -26.30
C ALA A 186 37.10 31.20 -27.25
N LEU A 187 37.02 30.96 -28.56
CA LEU A 187 36.58 31.89 -29.59
C LEU A 187 35.50 31.21 -30.43
N SER A 188 34.44 31.93 -30.75
CA SER A 188 33.36 31.45 -31.61
C SER A 188 32.69 32.62 -32.33
N GLY A 189 31.92 32.32 -33.37
CA GLY A 189 31.21 33.35 -34.15
C GLY A 189 32.12 34.08 -35.15
N GLN A 190 31.81 35.35 -35.40
CA GLN A 190 32.54 36.21 -36.34
C GLN A 190 33.45 37.19 -35.60
N VAL A 191 34.68 37.34 -36.08
CA VAL A 191 35.68 38.25 -35.53
C VAL A 191 36.12 39.23 -36.61
N THR A 192 36.15 40.52 -36.29
CA THR A 192 36.70 41.54 -37.19
C THR A 192 38.21 41.36 -37.32
N VAL A 193 38.69 41.34 -38.56
CA VAL A 193 40.13 41.29 -38.86
C VAL A 193 40.54 42.68 -39.35
N SER A 194 41.57 43.26 -38.75
CA SER A 194 42.13 44.53 -39.18
C SER A 194 43.63 44.38 -39.36
N VAL A 195 44.13 44.75 -40.52
CA VAL A 195 45.57 44.76 -40.80
C VAL A 195 45.97 46.20 -41.00
N GLY A 196 46.97 46.65 -40.25
CA GLY A 196 47.49 48.00 -40.38
C GLY A 196 48.20 48.19 -41.73
N ALA A 197 48.05 49.38 -42.30
CA ALA A 197 48.88 49.82 -43.41
C ALA A 197 50.25 50.26 -42.88
N GLY A 198 51.30 49.96 -43.66
CA GLY A 198 52.64 50.44 -43.40
C GLY A 198 52.71 51.96 -43.42
N GLY A 199 53.59 52.53 -42.61
CA GLY A 199 53.84 53.96 -42.58
C GLY A 199 54.38 54.45 -43.92
N SER A 200 53.97 55.64 -44.34
CA SER A 200 54.50 56.27 -45.56
C SER A 200 55.99 56.59 -45.39
N GLY A 201 56.81 56.32 -46.40
CA GLY A 201 58.15 56.91 -46.45
C GLY A 201 58.06 58.44 -46.55
N SER A 202 59.06 59.14 -46.03
CA SER A 202 59.20 60.59 -46.21
C SER A 202 60.29 60.90 -47.23
N GLY A 203 60.06 61.91 -48.08
CA GLY A 203 61.09 62.43 -48.99
C GLY A 203 62.16 63.19 -48.21
N GLY A 204 63.41 63.15 -48.68
CA GLY A 204 64.48 63.90 -48.06
C GLY A 204 64.34 65.43 -48.26
N ALA A 205 65.02 66.20 -47.42
CA ALA A 205 65.00 67.67 -47.51
C ALA A 205 66.03 68.18 -48.53
N GLU A 206 65.62 69.06 -49.44
CA GLU A 206 66.53 69.80 -50.32
C GLU A 206 67.19 70.95 -49.55
N GLY A 207 68.53 70.97 -49.50
CA GLY A 207 69.29 72.08 -48.90
C GLY A 207 69.53 73.21 -49.91
N HIS A 208 69.29 74.47 -49.51
CA HIS A 208 69.59 75.65 -50.33
C HIS A 208 70.91 76.33 -49.93
N ASN A 209 71.70 76.78 -50.92
CA ASN A 209 72.95 77.52 -50.72
C ASN A 209 72.71 79.05 -50.76
N CYS A 210 73.26 79.80 -49.80
CA CYS A 210 73.06 81.25 -49.63
C CYS A 210 73.81 82.17 -50.61
N SER A 211 74.60 81.66 -51.57
CA SER A 211 75.52 82.52 -52.37
C SER A 211 75.19 82.68 -53.87
N SER A 212 74.15 82.03 -54.41
CA SER A 212 73.68 82.31 -55.77
C SER A 212 72.25 81.80 -55.98
N MET A 213 71.30 82.69 -56.27
CA MET A 213 69.92 82.35 -56.67
C MET A 213 69.84 81.73 -58.09
N GLU A 214 70.77 80.85 -58.46
CA GLU A 214 70.69 80.01 -59.67
C GLU A 214 70.33 78.57 -59.24
N PRO A 215 69.36 77.91 -59.90
CA PRO A 215 69.01 76.53 -59.58
C PRO A 215 70.13 75.60 -60.10
N TRP A 216 71.03 75.19 -59.21
CA TRP A 216 71.87 74.02 -59.46
C TRP A 216 70.97 72.79 -59.47
N ASN A 217 71.22 71.83 -60.37
CA ASN A 217 70.49 70.54 -60.42
C ASN A 217 70.48 69.93 -59.02
N ALA A 218 69.33 69.99 -58.35
CA ALA A 218 69.10 69.30 -57.10
C ALA A 218 69.33 67.82 -57.39
N GLY A 219 70.41 67.25 -56.84
CA GLY A 219 70.48 65.81 -56.69
C GLY A 219 69.26 65.42 -55.86
N GLN A 220 68.29 64.77 -56.50
CA GLN A 220 67.03 64.40 -55.85
C GLN A 220 67.37 63.61 -54.59
N ALA A 221 66.95 64.11 -53.43
CA ALA A 221 66.98 63.30 -52.22
C ALA A 221 66.17 62.02 -52.49
N GLY A 222 66.73 60.85 -52.16
CA GLY A 222 66.02 59.59 -52.36
C GLY A 222 64.73 59.56 -51.54
N ASP A 223 63.63 59.06 -52.10
CA ASP A 223 62.39 58.87 -51.36
C ASP A 223 62.57 57.76 -50.31
N GLY A 224 62.09 57.99 -49.08
CA GLY A 224 62.04 56.95 -48.06
C GLY A 224 61.16 55.77 -48.48
N THR A 225 61.49 54.57 -48.02
CA THR A 225 60.70 53.37 -48.33
C THR A 225 59.47 53.27 -47.40
N PRO A 226 58.27 52.93 -47.92
CA PRO A 226 57.11 52.63 -47.08
C PRO A 226 57.37 51.42 -46.18
N GLY A 227 56.82 51.46 -44.97
CA GLY A 227 56.85 50.31 -44.06
C GLY A 227 56.06 49.13 -44.63
N GLN A 228 56.42 47.92 -44.21
CA GLN A 228 55.65 46.73 -44.61
C GLN A 228 54.25 46.75 -43.98
N ASN A 229 53.23 46.33 -44.73
CA ASN A 229 51.89 46.13 -44.17
C ASN A 229 51.91 45.05 -43.08
N GLY A 230 50.99 45.16 -42.13
CA GLY A 230 50.84 44.12 -41.11
C GLY A 230 50.34 42.79 -41.70
N SER A 231 50.15 41.80 -40.83
CA SER A 231 49.46 40.57 -41.22
C SER A 231 48.77 39.91 -40.03
N VAL A 232 47.70 39.16 -40.31
CA VAL A 232 47.04 38.29 -39.32
C VAL A 232 47.03 36.87 -39.86
N THR A 233 47.64 35.94 -39.15
CA THR A 233 47.65 34.51 -39.48
C THR A 233 46.91 33.72 -38.40
N ILE A 234 46.00 32.85 -38.82
CA ILE A 234 45.18 31.99 -37.96
C ILE A 234 45.46 30.54 -38.34
N THR A 235 45.93 29.73 -37.41
CA THR A 235 46.13 28.28 -37.59
C THR A 235 45.29 27.49 -36.59
N TRP A 236 44.77 26.33 -36.97
CA TRP A 236 43.96 25.51 -36.05
C TRP A 236 44.12 24.01 -36.26
N THR A 237 43.83 23.22 -35.23
CA THR A 237 43.64 21.77 -35.35
C THR A 237 42.15 21.45 -35.43
N ASN A 238 41.76 20.52 -36.30
CA ASN A 238 40.36 20.11 -36.41
C ASN A 238 39.88 19.39 -35.14
N PRO A 239 38.60 19.52 -34.74
CA PRO A 239 38.04 18.74 -33.66
C PRO A 239 38.08 17.24 -34.00
N LEU A 240 38.34 16.41 -33.00
CA LEU A 240 38.38 14.95 -33.17
C LEU A 240 36.96 14.44 -33.44
N ALA A 241 36.82 13.57 -34.44
CA ALA A 241 35.50 13.15 -34.91
C ALA A 241 34.79 12.27 -33.86
N SER A 242 33.51 12.56 -33.61
CA SER A 242 32.63 11.69 -32.84
C SER A 242 32.24 10.44 -33.65
N CYS A 243 32.07 9.32 -32.98
CA CYS A 243 31.53 8.09 -33.55
C CYS A 243 30.00 8.08 -33.40
N THR A 244 29.33 7.15 -34.09
CA THR A 244 27.90 6.90 -33.90
C THR A 244 27.66 5.47 -33.43
N PHE A 245 26.90 5.29 -32.35
CA PHE A 245 26.45 3.98 -31.88
C PHE A 245 24.92 3.98 -31.76
N ASN A 246 24.26 3.10 -32.53
CA ASN A 246 22.79 3.01 -32.61
C ASN A 246 22.07 4.37 -32.81
N GLY A 247 22.61 5.22 -33.70
CA GLY A 247 22.07 6.55 -34.00
C GLY A 247 22.44 7.65 -32.99
N SER A 248 23.08 7.32 -31.87
CA SER A 248 23.53 8.30 -30.86
C SER A 248 25.01 8.66 -31.02
N PRO A 249 25.41 9.94 -30.89
CA PRO A 249 26.81 10.35 -30.99
C PRO A 249 27.60 9.92 -29.75
N VAL A 250 28.81 9.39 -29.98
CA VAL A 250 29.80 9.04 -28.96
C VAL A 250 31.01 9.93 -29.16
N ALA A 251 31.31 10.79 -28.18
CA ALA A 251 32.45 11.69 -28.26
C ALA A 251 33.77 10.93 -28.38
N HIS A 252 34.77 11.53 -29.03
CA HIS A 252 36.11 10.95 -29.08
C HIS A 252 36.66 10.71 -27.66
N GLY A 253 37.26 9.53 -27.44
CA GLY A 253 37.77 9.09 -26.14
C GLY A 253 36.68 8.53 -25.20
N ALA A 254 35.40 8.74 -25.50
CA ALA A 254 34.31 8.12 -24.76
C ALA A 254 34.11 6.65 -25.17
N SER A 255 33.61 5.85 -24.22
CA SER A 255 33.27 4.45 -24.43
C SER A 255 31.79 4.20 -24.19
N VAL A 256 31.23 3.21 -24.89
CA VAL A 256 29.87 2.70 -24.70
C VAL A 256 29.92 1.20 -24.42
N THR A 257 29.02 0.70 -23.57
CA THR A 257 28.82 -0.73 -23.42
C THR A 257 27.94 -1.23 -24.57
N ALA A 258 28.43 -2.22 -25.30
CA ALA A 258 27.69 -2.89 -26.36
C ALA A 258 27.53 -4.38 -26.04
N TYR A 259 26.47 -4.98 -26.55
CA TYR A 259 26.12 -6.38 -26.31
C TYR A 259 26.15 -7.19 -27.61
N GLN A 260 26.56 -8.45 -27.50
CA GLN A 260 26.69 -9.36 -28.65
C GLN A 260 25.34 -9.68 -29.30
N ALA A 261 24.28 -9.76 -28.49
CA ALA A 261 22.91 -10.01 -28.90
C ALA A 261 21.95 -9.06 -28.15
N SER A 262 20.82 -8.72 -28.76
CA SER A 262 19.76 -7.95 -28.08
C SER A 262 18.95 -8.79 -27.09
N THR A 263 18.90 -10.11 -27.30
CA THR A 263 18.18 -11.07 -26.45
C THR A 263 18.93 -12.39 -26.37
N VAL A 264 19.00 -12.99 -25.17
CA VAL A 264 19.59 -14.33 -24.96
C VAL A 264 18.55 -15.29 -24.34
N PRO A 265 18.68 -16.63 -24.52
CA PRO A 265 17.76 -17.60 -23.92
C PRO A 265 17.74 -17.55 -22.39
N PHE A 266 16.63 -18.02 -21.79
CA PHE A 266 16.53 -18.17 -20.33
C PHE A 266 17.70 -18.99 -19.77
N GLY A 267 18.26 -18.55 -18.63
CA GLY A 267 19.41 -19.19 -17.99
C GLY A 267 20.77 -18.85 -18.60
N SER A 268 20.82 -18.07 -19.68
CA SER A 268 22.06 -17.53 -20.25
C SER A 268 22.35 -16.11 -19.74
N SER A 269 23.60 -15.66 -19.87
CA SER A 269 24.05 -14.31 -19.50
C SER A 269 24.36 -13.47 -20.72
N CYS A 270 23.99 -12.19 -20.68
CA CYS A 270 24.35 -11.22 -21.71
C CYS A 270 25.87 -10.99 -21.75
N VAL A 271 26.48 -11.18 -22.92
CA VAL A 271 27.90 -10.88 -23.13
C VAL A 271 28.04 -9.44 -23.61
N SER A 272 28.89 -8.67 -22.93
CA SER A 272 29.13 -7.26 -23.23
C SER A 272 30.59 -6.95 -23.50
N GLU A 273 30.85 -5.91 -24.28
CA GLU A 273 32.18 -5.35 -24.50
C GLU A 273 32.12 -3.81 -24.36
N SER A 274 33.25 -3.20 -24.01
CA SER A 274 33.40 -1.75 -24.01
C SER A 274 33.95 -1.30 -25.37
N ARG A 275 33.18 -0.46 -26.08
CA ARG A 275 33.53 0.08 -27.39
C ARG A 275 33.95 1.54 -27.25
N THR A 276 35.19 1.87 -27.60
CA THR A 276 35.78 3.21 -27.44
C THR A 276 35.84 3.93 -28.78
N CYS A 277 35.43 5.19 -28.81
CA CYS A 277 35.50 6.01 -30.00
C CYS A 277 36.89 6.61 -30.21
N ASN A 278 37.56 6.24 -31.29
CA ASN A 278 38.84 6.81 -31.70
C ASN A 278 38.70 7.53 -33.06
N ASN A 279 38.73 8.86 -33.03
CA ASN A 279 38.63 9.76 -34.17
C ASN A 279 37.65 9.29 -35.27
N GLY A 280 36.37 9.18 -34.92
CA GLY A 280 35.30 8.76 -35.84
C GLY A 280 35.15 7.24 -36.04
N THR A 281 36.08 6.42 -35.53
CA THR A 281 36.00 4.95 -35.61
C THR A 281 35.72 4.34 -34.23
N LEU A 282 34.65 3.55 -34.12
CA LEU A 282 34.26 2.88 -32.87
C LEU A 282 34.90 1.49 -32.81
N SER A 283 35.73 1.21 -31.78
CA SER A 283 36.35 -0.11 -31.58
C SER A 283 35.31 -1.22 -31.33
N GLY A 284 35.71 -2.49 -31.38
CA GLY A 284 34.80 -3.62 -31.10
C GLY A 284 33.84 -3.97 -32.25
N SER A 285 32.99 -4.96 -32.02
CA SER A 285 32.08 -5.56 -33.02
C SER A 285 30.62 -5.69 -32.57
N TYR A 286 30.34 -5.58 -31.27
CA TYR A 286 29.01 -5.81 -30.69
C TYR A 286 28.05 -4.68 -31.04
N GLN A 287 26.87 -5.05 -31.52
CA GLN A 287 25.99 -4.12 -32.25
C GLN A 287 24.84 -3.59 -31.41
N TYR A 288 24.50 -4.25 -30.30
CA TYR A 288 23.28 -3.97 -29.56
C TYR A 288 23.55 -3.07 -28.35
N PRO A 289 22.74 -2.02 -28.12
CA PRO A 289 22.91 -1.10 -26.98
C PRO A 289 22.42 -1.68 -25.66
N SER A 290 21.61 -2.74 -25.72
CA SER A 290 21.02 -3.41 -24.57
C SER A 290 20.87 -4.89 -24.87
N CYS A 291 20.87 -5.71 -23.82
CA CYS A 291 20.56 -7.13 -23.90
C CYS A 291 19.61 -7.53 -22.78
N THR A 292 18.58 -8.31 -23.12
CA THR A 292 17.62 -8.86 -22.16
C THR A 292 17.62 -10.38 -22.19
N VAL A 293 17.44 -11.03 -21.03
CA VAL A 293 17.27 -12.48 -20.95
C VAL A 293 15.81 -12.82 -21.21
N SER A 294 15.55 -13.78 -22.10
CA SER A 294 14.20 -14.29 -22.37
C SER A 294 13.60 -14.88 -21.09
N PRO A 295 12.31 -14.66 -20.80
CA PRO A 295 11.66 -15.31 -19.65
C PRO A 295 11.67 -16.84 -19.80
N PRO A 296 11.56 -17.60 -18.69
CA PRO A 296 11.42 -19.05 -18.76
C PRO A 296 10.13 -19.43 -19.51
N SER A 297 10.07 -20.64 -20.05
CA SER A 297 8.80 -21.17 -20.58
C SER A 297 7.85 -21.51 -19.43
N ALA A 298 6.55 -21.26 -19.62
CA ALA A 298 5.52 -21.67 -18.68
C ALA A 298 5.54 -23.20 -18.47
N PRO A 299 5.41 -23.69 -17.22
CA PRO A 299 5.42 -25.13 -16.95
C PRO A 299 4.13 -25.76 -17.47
N THR A 300 4.16 -27.03 -17.82
CA THR A 300 2.98 -27.79 -18.26
C THR A 300 2.65 -28.87 -17.24
N CYS A 301 1.40 -29.35 -17.25
CA CYS A 301 0.97 -30.43 -16.37
C CYS A 301 0.00 -31.39 -17.06
N THR A 302 -0.17 -32.57 -16.49
CA THR A 302 -1.21 -33.53 -16.88
C THR A 302 -1.86 -34.13 -15.64
N LEU A 303 -3.16 -34.40 -15.68
CA LEU A 303 -3.91 -35.16 -14.67
C LEU A 303 -4.35 -36.50 -15.26
N THR A 304 -4.15 -37.59 -14.52
CA THR A 304 -4.45 -38.96 -14.95
C THR A 304 -5.04 -39.78 -13.79
N PRO A 305 -6.08 -40.60 -14.02
CA PRO A 305 -6.83 -40.75 -15.27
C PRO A 305 -7.69 -39.51 -15.59
N PRO A 306 -8.10 -39.31 -16.86
CA PRO A 306 -9.01 -38.21 -17.24
C PRO A 306 -10.42 -38.39 -16.66
N SER A 307 -10.79 -39.62 -16.31
CA SER A 307 -12.02 -39.96 -15.62
C SER A 307 -11.80 -41.12 -14.65
N GLN A 308 -12.41 -41.05 -13.47
CA GLN A 308 -12.49 -42.13 -12.50
C GLN A 308 -13.92 -42.20 -11.97
N THR A 309 -14.43 -43.40 -11.71
CA THR A 309 -15.68 -43.59 -10.99
C THR A 309 -15.37 -44.16 -9.61
N ILE A 310 -16.00 -43.61 -8.58
CA ILE A 310 -15.95 -44.09 -7.20
C ILE A 310 -17.38 -44.18 -6.65
N ASP A 311 -17.58 -44.99 -5.62
CA ASP A 311 -18.82 -44.98 -4.86
C ASP A 311 -18.74 -43.92 -3.74
N GLU A 312 -19.88 -43.43 -3.27
CA GLU A 312 -19.92 -42.41 -2.22
C GLU A 312 -19.18 -42.87 -0.95
N GLY A 313 -18.30 -42.02 -0.41
CA GLY A 313 -17.45 -42.35 0.74
C GLY A 313 -16.07 -42.93 0.39
N GLU A 314 -15.82 -43.31 -0.86
CA GLU A 314 -14.49 -43.75 -1.30
C GLU A 314 -13.54 -42.57 -1.60
N SER A 315 -12.27 -42.89 -1.86
CA SER A 315 -11.26 -41.92 -2.28
C SER A 315 -10.80 -42.20 -3.71
N ALA A 316 -10.85 -41.18 -4.57
CA ALA A 316 -10.25 -41.23 -5.90
C ALA A 316 -8.72 -41.07 -5.80
N THR A 317 -7.98 -41.51 -6.82
CA THR A 317 -6.52 -41.31 -6.89
C THR A 317 -6.17 -40.67 -8.23
N LEU A 318 -5.84 -39.38 -8.18
CA LEU A 318 -5.42 -38.60 -9.33
C LEU A 318 -3.91 -38.43 -9.32
N ASN A 319 -3.23 -39.01 -10.29
CA ASN A 319 -1.81 -38.79 -10.52
C ASN A 319 -1.61 -37.56 -11.39
N TYR A 320 -0.60 -36.75 -11.08
CA TYR A 320 -0.25 -35.59 -11.90
C TYR A 320 1.23 -35.54 -12.23
N THR A 321 1.52 -35.10 -13.46
CA THR A 321 2.89 -34.83 -13.90
C THR A 321 3.07 -33.35 -14.11
N ILE A 322 4.22 -32.81 -13.70
CA ILE A 322 4.63 -31.42 -13.93
C ILE A 322 5.90 -31.44 -14.77
N SER A 323 5.89 -30.72 -15.89
CA SER A 323 7.03 -30.57 -16.79
C SER A 323 7.46 -29.11 -16.85
N GLY A 324 8.76 -28.85 -16.68
CA GLY A 324 9.32 -27.51 -16.52
C GLY A 324 9.45 -27.09 -15.05
N SER A 325 10.17 -26.01 -14.80
CA SER A 325 10.44 -25.50 -13.44
C SER A 325 9.26 -24.68 -12.93
N ALA A 326 8.22 -25.35 -12.42
CA ALA A 326 7.10 -24.70 -11.75
C ALA A 326 7.54 -24.15 -10.37
N THR A 327 7.07 -22.95 -10.02
CA THR A 327 7.25 -22.36 -8.69
C THR A 327 6.02 -22.51 -7.81
N SER A 328 4.87 -22.80 -8.41
CA SER A 328 3.61 -23.07 -7.72
C SER A 328 2.75 -24.05 -8.51
N ALA A 329 2.02 -24.90 -7.79
CA ALA A 329 1.05 -25.86 -8.31
C ALA A 329 -0.17 -25.90 -7.39
N THR A 330 -1.37 -25.96 -7.97
CA THR A 330 -2.64 -26.09 -7.23
C THR A 330 -3.57 -27.07 -7.93
N ILE A 331 -4.42 -27.76 -7.17
CA ILE A 331 -5.53 -28.59 -7.67
C ILE A 331 -6.81 -28.04 -7.07
N ASN A 332 -7.74 -27.55 -7.91
CA ASN A 332 -8.96 -26.85 -7.48
C ASN A 332 -8.70 -25.75 -6.42
N GLY A 333 -7.58 -25.04 -6.54
CA GLY A 333 -7.17 -23.99 -5.61
C GLY A 333 -6.39 -24.46 -4.37
N VAL A 334 -6.31 -25.77 -4.12
CA VAL A 334 -5.51 -26.34 -3.02
C VAL A 334 -4.05 -26.45 -3.44
N SER A 335 -3.14 -25.85 -2.67
CA SER A 335 -1.70 -25.86 -2.95
C SER A 335 -1.07 -27.24 -2.85
N VAL A 336 -0.22 -27.57 -3.82
CA VAL A 336 0.59 -28.79 -3.86
C VAL A 336 2.06 -28.43 -3.61
N THR A 337 2.59 -28.89 -2.49
CA THR A 337 3.98 -28.62 -2.06
C THR A 337 4.71 -29.92 -1.70
N PRO A 338 5.89 -30.20 -2.29
CA PRO A 338 6.60 -29.42 -3.32
C PRO A 338 5.89 -29.44 -4.69
N SER A 339 6.10 -28.41 -5.53
CA SER A 339 5.50 -28.29 -6.87
C SER A 339 6.21 -29.18 -7.91
N VAL A 340 6.22 -30.48 -7.67
CA VAL A 340 6.78 -31.55 -8.52
C VAL A 340 5.71 -32.61 -8.79
N SER A 341 5.92 -33.50 -9.76
CA SER A 341 5.00 -34.61 -10.06
C SER A 341 4.67 -35.47 -8.84
N GLY A 342 3.42 -35.96 -8.74
CA GLY A 342 2.94 -36.68 -7.57
C GLY A 342 1.53 -37.25 -7.73
N SER A 343 0.86 -37.48 -6.60
CA SER A 343 -0.51 -38.00 -6.52
C SER A 343 -1.37 -37.17 -5.57
N TYR A 344 -2.67 -37.14 -5.82
CA TYR A 344 -3.69 -36.42 -5.04
C TYR A 344 -4.91 -37.33 -4.87
N SER A 345 -5.34 -37.52 -3.62
CA SER A 345 -6.39 -38.48 -3.28
C SER A 345 -7.61 -37.81 -2.64
N PRO A 346 -8.55 -37.26 -3.44
CA PRO A 346 -9.75 -36.63 -2.91
C PRO A 346 -10.90 -37.63 -2.67
N SER A 347 -11.79 -37.30 -1.73
CA SER A 347 -13.01 -38.07 -1.44
C SER A 347 -14.27 -37.21 -1.66
N PRO A 348 -14.60 -36.86 -2.91
CA PRO A 348 -15.80 -36.06 -3.19
C PRO A 348 -17.08 -36.88 -2.96
N THR A 349 -18.13 -36.24 -2.44
CA THR A 349 -19.48 -36.85 -2.28
C THR A 349 -20.40 -36.59 -3.48
N VAL A 350 -20.00 -35.69 -4.38
CA VAL A 350 -20.71 -35.41 -5.63
C VAL A 350 -19.74 -35.44 -6.80
N THR A 351 -20.24 -35.77 -8.00
CA THR A 351 -19.41 -35.78 -9.21
C THR A 351 -18.70 -34.44 -9.39
N THR A 352 -17.36 -34.48 -9.34
CA THR A 352 -16.51 -33.28 -9.24
C THR A 352 -15.42 -33.29 -10.31
N ASN A 353 -15.22 -32.13 -10.94
CA ASN A 353 -14.15 -31.91 -11.92
C ASN A 353 -12.92 -31.31 -11.23
N TYR A 354 -11.76 -31.94 -11.40
CA TYR A 354 -10.49 -31.49 -10.87
C TYR A 354 -9.65 -30.84 -11.97
N THR A 355 -9.29 -29.57 -11.73
CA THR A 355 -8.39 -28.81 -12.60
C THR A 355 -7.12 -28.49 -11.84
N MET A 356 -5.97 -28.78 -12.44
CA MET A 356 -4.67 -28.43 -11.88
C MET A 356 -4.12 -27.20 -12.60
N THR A 357 -3.53 -26.28 -11.84
CA THR A 357 -2.89 -25.06 -12.36
C THR A 357 -1.44 -25.04 -11.89
N VAL A 358 -0.51 -24.88 -12.84
CA VAL A 358 0.93 -24.74 -12.57
C VAL A 358 1.43 -23.40 -13.10
N SER A 359 2.37 -22.77 -12.40
CA SER A 359 2.89 -21.46 -12.79
C SER A 359 4.35 -21.24 -12.42
N ASN A 360 5.01 -20.36 -13.18
CA ASN A 360 6.31 -19.77 -12.88
C ASN A 360 6.38 -18.35 -13.45
N ALA A 361 7.55 -17.70 -13.39
CA ALA A 361 7.77 -16.36 -13.96
C ALA A 361 7.53 -16.27 -15.49
N GLY A 362 7.45 -17.41 -16.18
CA GLY A 362 7.18 -17.55 -17.60
C GLY A 362 5.69 -17.63 -17.97
N GLY A 363 4.81 -17.75 -16.98
CA GLY A 363 3.37 -17.87 -17.15
C GLY A 363 2.77 -19.05 -16.40
N SER A 364 1.53 -19.37 -16.75
CA SER A 364 0.75 -20.45 -16.12
C SER A 364 0.05 -21.30 -17.17
N ASN A 365 -0.12 -22.58 -16.87
CA ASN A 365 -0.94 -23.51 -17.64
C ASN A 365 -1.87 -24.30 -16.73
N ASN A 366 -2.99 -24.73 -17.30
CA ASN A 366 -3.99 -25.56 -16.63
C ASN A 366 -4.05 -26.92 -17.32
N CYS A 367 -4.26 -27.97 -16.54
CA CYS A 367 -4.52 -29.31 -17.04
C CYS A 367 -5.77 -29.91 -16.41
N GLY A 368 -6.48 -30.74 -17.18
CA GLY A 368 -7.80 -31.26 -16.86
C GLY A 368 -8.92 -30.65 -17.72
N PRO A 369 -10.19 -30.78 -17.31
CA PRO A 369 -10.61 -31.41 -16.05
C PRO A 369 -10.41 -32.93 -16.05
N ALA A 370 -9.95 -33.48 -14.92
CA ALA A 370 -10.14 -34.90 -14.60
C ALA A 370 -11.47 -35.06 -13.85
N THR A 371 -12.38 -35.88 -14.37
CA THR A 371 -13.73 -36.04 -13.80
C THR A 371 -13.74 -37.21 -12.81
N VAL A 372 -14.08 -36.96 -11.56
CA VAL A 372 -14.39 -38.02 -10.60
C VAL A 372 -15.90 -38.13 -10.50
N THR A 373 -16.45 -39.17 -11.11
CA THR A 373 -17.87 -39.50 -11.04
C THR A 373 -18.15 -40.24 -9.73
N VAL A 374 -19.08 -39.74 -8.94
CA VAL A 374 -19.52 -40.38 -7.70
C VAL A 374 -20.84 -41.09 -8.00
N ASN A 375 -20.85 -42.41 -7.87
CA ASN A 375 -22.10 -43.16 -7.87
C ASN A 375 -22.75 -43.01 -6.49
N PRO A 376 -24.02 -42.60 -6.41
CA PRO A 376 -24.74 -42.66 -5.15
C PRO A 376 -24.85 -44.12 -4.69
N SER A 377 -24.83 -44.36 -3.38
CA SER A 377 -25.02 -45.70 -2.83
C SER A 377 -26.34 -46.31 -3.35
N PRO A 378 -26.37 -47.60 -3.74
CA PRO A 378 -27.60 -48.23 -4.21
C PRO A 378 -28.70 -48.16 -3.15
N PRO A 379 -29.96 -47.88 -3.55
CA PRO A 379 -31.04 -47.76 -2.59
C PRO A 379 -31.33 -49.10 -1.87
N PRO A 380 -31.80 -49.06 -0.62
CA PRO A 380 -32.14 -50.25 0.16
C PRO A 380 -33.14 -51.18 -0.55
N PRO A 381 -33.06 -52.52 -0.35
CA PRO A 381 -34.07 -53.46 -0.83
C PRO A 381 -35.45 -53.23 -0.20
N VAL A 382 -36.51 -53.13 -1.02
CA VAL A 382 -37.91 -53.01 -0.55
C VAL A 382 -38.41 -54.25 0.21
N GLY A 383 -39.20 -54.05 1.27
CA GLY A 383 -40.17 -55.06 1.74
C GLY A 383 -39.88 -55.79 3.05
N TYR A 384 -38.86 -55.43 3.82
CA TYR A 384 -38.56 -56.08 5.11
C TYR A 384 -38.92 -55.25 6.34
N CYS A 385 -39.02 -53.93 6.22
CA CYS A 385 -39.43 -53.08 7.32
C CYS A 385 -40.74 -52.37 7.01
N THR A 386 -41.74 -52.56 7.86
CA THR A 386 -42.95 -51.74 7.88
C THR A 386 -42.69 -50.48 8.68
N VAL A 387 -42.75 -49.32 8.02
CA VAL A 387 -42.86 -48.03 8.74
C VAL A 387 -44.17 -48.07 9.53
N PRO A 388 -44.14 -47.91 10.86
CA PRO A 388 -45.36 -48.04 11.66
C PRO A 388 -46.37 -46.94 11.32
N ALA A 389 -47.65 -47.31 11.19
CA ALA A 389 -48.73 -46.36 10.99
C ALA A 389 -49.09 -45.67 12.33
N GLY A 390 -49.13 -44.34 12.36
CA GLY A 390 -49.51 -43.55 13.53
C GLY A 390 -48.90 -42.14 13.56
N THR A 391 -49.32 -41.31 14.51
CA THR A 391 -48.66 -40.03 14.83
C THR A 391 -47.38 -40.32 15.60
N ARG A 392 -46.26 -40.37 14.88
CA ARG A 392 -44.91 -40.57 15.43
C ARG A 392 -43.96 -39.51 14.87
N THR A 393 -42.98 -39.12 15.68
CA THR A 393 -41.96 -38.15 15.29
C THR A 393 -40.72 -38.90 14.78
N PRO A 394 -40.22 -38.63 13.57
CA PRO A 394 -39.05 -39.32 13.03
C PRO A 394 -37.77 -38.99 13.80
N ILE A 395 -36.83 -39.92 13.76
CA ILE A 395 -35.42 -39.69 14.07
C ILE A 395 -34.70 -39.54 12.73
N THR A 396 -34.34 -38.31 12.39
CA THR A 396 -33.62 -37.95 11.17
C THR A 396 -32.10 -37.94 11.39
N GLY A 397 -31.33 -37.84 10.32
CA GLY A 397 -29.86 -37.86 10.36
C GLY A 397 -29.27 -39.27 10.35
N TYR A 398 -27.99 -39.37 10.70
CA TYR A 398 -27.22 -40.60 10.60
C TYR A 398 -26.61 -40.99 11.95
N ALA A 399 -26.35 -42.29 12.12
CA ALA A 399 -25.41 -42.78 13.12
C ALA A 399 -24.16 -43.37 12.44
N TRP A 400 -23.02 -43.38 13.11
CA TRP A 400 -21.76 -43.88 12.56
C TRP A 400 -21.14 -44.96 13.43
N SER A 401 -20.54 -45.96 12.81
CA SER A 401 -19.63 -46.90 13.45
C SER A 401 -18.46 -47.23 12.54
N ASP A 402 -17.27 -47.34 13.11
CA ASP A 402 -16.05 -47.68 12.36
C ASP A 402 -16.13 -49.08 11.71
N THR A 403 -17.01 -49.95 12.21
CA THR A 403 -17.17 -51.33 11.75
C THR A 403 -18.30 -51.51 10.74
N ILE A 404 -19.40 -50.76 10.88
CA ILE A 404 -20.60 -50.92 10.04
C ILE A 404 -20.88 -49.70 9.14
N GLY A 405 -20.03 -48.68 9.20
CA GLY A 405 -20.19 -47.47 8.41
C GLY A 405 -21.40 -46.64 8.84
N TRP A 406 -21.99 -45.95 7.85
CA TRP A 406 -23.15 -45.10 8.06
C TRP A 406 -24.42 -45.92 8.29
N PHE A 407 -25.21 -45.48 9.25
CA PHE A 407 -26.55 -45.96 9.54
C PHE A 407 -27.53 -44.82 9.33
N ASP A 408 -28.27 -44.87 8.22
CA ASP A 408 -29.31 -43.91 7.85
C ASP A 408 -30.58 -44.19 8.65
N LEU A 409 -31.00 -43.22 9.47
CA LEU A 409 -32.13 -43.37 10.38
C LEU A 409 -33.48 -43.05 9.72
N ASP A 410 -33.49 -42.36 8.58
CA ASP A 410 -34.72 -41.96 7.88
C ASP A 410 -34.49 -41.71 6.37
N CYS A 411 -35.37 -42.24 5.53
CA CYS A 411 -35.26 -42.15 4.07
C CYS A 411 -35.21 -40.72 3.51
N SER A 412 -35.61 -39.71 4.30
CA SER A 412 -35.62 -38.30 3.87
C SER A 412 -34.22 -37.72 3.82
N ASN A 413 -33.26 -38.27 4.58
CA ASN A 413 -31.87 -37.84 4.57
C ASN A 413 -31.25 -37.95 3.17
N SER A 414 -31.56 -39.04 2.48
CA SER A 414 -31.06 -39.37 1.14
C SER A 414 -32.11 -39.09 0.03
N GLY A 415 -33.28 -38.56 0.38
CA GLY A 415 -34.35 -38.23 -0.57
C GLY A 415 -35.00 -39.44 -1.27
N VAL A 416 -34.89 -40.64 -0.69
CA VAL A 416 -35.37 -41.90 -1.28
C VAL A 416 -36.77 -42.31 -0.79
N CYS A 417 -37.39 -41.49 0.07
CA CYS A 417 -38.75 -41.72 0.54
C CYS A 417 -39.76 -41.84 -0.61
N GLY A 418 -40.67 -42.81 -0.51
CA GLY A 418 -41.66 -43.13 -1.53
C GLY A 418 -41.43 -44.49 -2.16
N ALA A 419 -40.32 -44.67 -2.87
CA ALA A 419 -39.95 -45.97 -3.46
C ALA A 419 -39.39 -46.94 -2.41
N ASN A 420 -38.56 -46.43 -1.49
CA ASN A 420 -37.93 -47.18 -0.39
C ASN A 420 -38.15 -46.44 0.93
N SER A 421 -39.39 -46.40 1.39
CA SER A 421 -39.72 -45.72 2.65
C SER A 421 -39.23 -46.53 3.86
N PHE A 422 -38.33 -45.94 4.63
CA PHE A 422 -37.88 -46.45 5.92
C PHE A 422 -37.64 -45.29 6.87
N GLY A 423 -37.62 -45.58 8.18
CA GLY A 423 -37.30 -44.61 9.20
C GLY A 423 -37.58 -45.16 10.59
N ILE A 424 -36.79 -44.71 11.56
CA ILE A 424 -37.07 -44.93 12.99
C ILE A 424 -37.82 -43.72 13.52
N SER A 425 -38.86 -43.96 14.31
CA SER A 425 -39.71 -42.90 14.86
C SER A 425 -40.12 -43.18 16.30
N ILE A 426 -40.47 -42.12 17.03
CA ILE A 426 -40.83 -42.12 18.45
C ILE A 426 -42.29 -41.70 18.58
N ASP A 427 -43.10 -42.45 19.33
CA ASP A 427 -44.45 -41.99 19.71
C ASP A 427 -44.45 -41.12 20.98
N ASP A 428 -45.62 -40.54 21.29
CA ASP A 428 -45.81 -39.62 22.43
C ASP A 428 -45.55 -40.29 23.80
N THR A 429 -45.45 -41.63 23.85
CA THR A 429 -45.10 -42.37 25.06
C THR A 429 -43.60 -42.71 25.16
N GLY A 430 -42.82 -42.30 24.17
CA GLY A 430 -41.39 -42.54 24.09
C GLY A 430 -41.01 -43.88 23.45
N ASN A 431 -41.94 -44.68 22.93
CA ASN A 431 -41.58 -45.95 22.29
C ASN A 431 -41.04 -45.73 20.87
N LEU A 432 -39.90 -46.36 20.57
CA LEU A 432 -39.31 -46.37 19.23
C LEU A 432 -39.89 -47.51 18.41
N ALA A 433 -39.96 -47.33 17.09
CA ALA A 433 -40.28 -48.36 16.12
C ALA A 433 -39.91 -47.94 14.69
N GLY A 434 -40.01 -48.88 13.76
CA GLY A 434 -39.52 -48.73 12.39
C GLY A 434 -38.08 -49.22 12.26
N CYS A 435 -37.45 -48.92 11.14
CA CYS A 435 -36.09 -49.38 10.85
C CYS A 435 -35.30 -48.34 10.07
N GLY A 436 -34.00 -48.28 10.34
CA GLY A 436 -33.02 -47.58 9.52
C GLY A 436 -32.27 -48.55 8.60
N TRP A 437 -31.39 -48.00 7.77
CA TRP A 437 -30.61 -48.74 6.79
C TRP A 437 -29.10 -48.50 6.94
N SER A 438 -28.31 -49.55 6.78
CA SER A 438 -26.85 -49.46 6.61
C SER A 438 -26.43 -50.32 5.43
N ASP A 439 -25.55 -49.80 4.57
CA ASP A 439 -25.04 -50.54 3.42
C ASP A 439 -24.17 -51.75 3.80
N ASN A 440 -23.59 -51.74 5.01
CA ASN A 440 -22.67 -52.79 5.45
C ASN A 440 -23.38 -53.94 6.19
N ILE A 441 -24.46 -53.65 6.91
CA ILE A 441 -25.16 -54.65 7.76
C ILE A 441 -26.66 -54.81 7.44
N GLY A 442 -27.21 -53.97 6.58
CA GLY A 442 -28.60 -54.02 6.15
C GLY A 442 -29.56 -53.30 7.09
N TRP A 443 -30.76 -53.87 7.25
CA TRP A 443 -31.85 -53.29 8.04
C TRP A 443 -31.54 -53.36 9.53
N VAL A 444 -31.80 -52.27 10.25
CA VAL A 444 -31.74 -52.25 11.72
C VAL A 444 -33.08 -51.78 12.26
N SER A 445 -33.77 -52.65 12.98
CA SER A 445 -35.13 -52.42 13.47
C SER A 445 -35.16 -52.01 14.93
N ALA A 446 -36.01 -51.03 15.23
CA ALA A 446 -36.45 -50.69 16.57
C ALA A 446 -37.88 -51.19 16.85
N SER A 447 -38.49 -51.92 15.91
CA SER A 447 -39.88 -52.37 16.03
C SER A 447 -40.02 -53.43 17.12
N PRO A 448 -40.98 -53.30 18.06
CA PRO A 448 -41.11 -54.22 19.19
C PRO A 448 -41.19 -55.72 18.82
N GLU A 449 -41.77 -56.03 17.67
CA GLU A 449 -41.92 -57.39 17.14
C GLU A 449 -40.56 -58.04 16.81
N ASP A 450 -39.58 -57.24 16.41
CA ASP A 450 -38.24 -57.71 16.06
C ASP A 450 -37.33 -57.87 17.29
N LEU A 451 -37.71 -57.29 18.43
CA LEU A 451 -36.87 -57.20 19.62
C LEU A 451 -37.11 -58.35 20.61
N THR A 452 -37.95 -59.33 20.28
CA THR A 452 -38.37 -60.42 21.17
C THR A 452 -37.31 -61.51 21.38
N SER A 453 -36.06 -61.15 21.65
CA SER A 453 -34.99 -62.07 22.08
C SER A 453 -33.71 -61.30 22.45
N CYS A 454 -33.86 -60.08 22.97
CA CYS A 454 -32.70 -59.26 23.29
C CYS A 454 -31.80 -59.92 24.36
N PRO A 455 -30.48 -59.64 24.36
CA PRO A 455 -29.56 -60.33 25.25
C PRO A 455 -29.82 -60.14 26.74
N SER A 456 -30.28 -58.96 27.16
CA SER A 456 -30.58 -58.66 28.58
C SER A 456 -31.45 -57.41 28.74
N GLY A 457 -32.02 -57.20 29.94
CA GLY A 457 -32.80 -55.99 30.23
C GLY A 457 -34.15 -55.93 29.50
N SER A 458 -34.69 -54.72 29.35
CA SER A 458 -35.91 -54.48 28.56
C SER A 458 -35.57 -54.51 27.08
N CYS A 459 -36.27 -55.34 26.29
CA CYS A 459 -36.00 -55.41 24.86
C CYS A 459 -36.51 -54.19 24.09
N THR A 460 -37.60 -53.57 24.54
CA THR A 460 -38.24 -52.47 23.83
C THR A 460 -37.33 -51.25 23.75
N ALA A 461 -37.09 -50.77 22.53
CA ALA A 461 -36.42 -49.49 22.30
C ALA A 461 -37.31 -48.34 22.76
N THR A 462 -36.84 -47.54 23.71
CA THR A 462 -37.58 -46.37 24.22
C THR A 462 -36.67 -45.17 24.42
N LEU A 463 -37.20 -43.97 24.24
CA LEU A 463 -36.64 -42.74 24.78
C LEU A 463 -37.27 -42.57 26.16
N SER A 464 -36.45 -42.65 27.20
CA SER A 464 -36.92 -42.53 28.58
C SER A 464 -37.20 -41.08 28.99
N GLY A 465 -37.94 -40.89 30.08
CA GLY A 465 -38.22 -39.55 30.65
C GLY A 465 -36.99 -38.77 31.12
N SER A 466 -35.80 -39.39 31.15
CA SER A 466 -34.51 -38.71 31.35
C SER A 466 -33.81 -38.34 30.03
N ASN A 467 -34.54 -38.38 28.90
CA ASN A 467 -34.03 -38.15 27.54
C ASN A 467 -32.95 -39.12 27.08
N MET A 468 -32.79 -40.28 27.72
CA MET A 468 -31.84 -41.31 27.28
C MET A 468 -32.56 -42.41 26.52
N LEU A 469 -32.01 -42.84 25.38
CA LEU A 469 -32.43 -44.06 24.72
C LEU A 469 -32.11 -45.27 25.60
N GLN A 470 -33.01 -46.25 25.60
CA GLN A 470 -32.92 -47.48 26.37
C GLN A 470 -33.44 -48.66 25.55
N GLY A 471 -33.05 -49.86 25.97
CA GLY A 471 -33.44 -51.11 25.34
C GLY A 471 -32.52 -51.48 24.18
N TRP A 472 -33.08 -52.05 23.11
CA TRP A 472 -32.27 -52.63 22.03
C TRP A 472 -32.84 -52.31 20.65
N MET A 473 -31.96 -52.25 19.67
CA MET A 473 -32.32 -52.40 18.25
C MET A 473 -31.77 -53.72 17.74
N ARG A 474 -32.39 -54.28 16.70
CA ARG A 474 -31.96 -55.54 16.10
C ARG A 474 -31.49 -55.33 14.68
N VAL A 475 -30.32 -55.85 14.36
CA VAL A 475 -29.86 -55.96 12.98
C VAL A 475 -30.65 -57.08 12.32
N LEU A 476 -31.59 -56.71 11.45
CA LEU A 476 -32.35 -57.62 10.63
C LEU A 476 -31.53 -57.92 9.39
N ALA A 477 -30.81 -59.04 9.40
CA ALA A 477 -30.13 -59.52 8.21
C ALA A 477 -31.06 -59.46 7.00
N GLY A 478 -30.81 -58.54 6.08
CA GLY A 478 -31.56 -58.39 4.84
C GLY A 478 -31.23 -59.51 3.86
N GLY A 479 -31.57 -60.76 4.20
CA GLY A 479 -31.75 -61.93 3.34
C GLY A 479 -30.74 -62.24 2.23
N SER A 480 -29.56 -61.63 2.19
CA SER A 480 -28.61 -61.72 1.08
C SER A 480 -27.29 -62.36 1.52
N ALA A 481 -26.58 -62.98 0.57
CA ALA A 481 -25.25 -63.54 0.82
C ALA A 481 -24.22 -62.47 1.21
N GLN A 482 -24.51 -61.19 0.92
CA GLN A 482 -23.72 -60.03 1.31
C GLN A 482 -23.84 -59.67 2.79
N SER A 483 -24.93 -60.03 3.47
CA SER A 483 -25.15 -59.70 4.89
C SER A 483 -24.55 -60.72 5.86
N GLY A 484 -23.57 -61.52 5.43
CA GLY A 484 -22.65 -62.29 6.29
C GLY A 484 -23.23 -63.31 7.30
N GLY A 485 -24.55 -63.47 7.40
CA GLY A 485 -25.19 -64.29 8.43
C GLY A 485 -25.27 -63.61 9.82
N TRP A 486 -25.29 -62.27 9.88
CA TRP A 486 -25.33 -61.52 11.15
C TRP A 486 -26.70 -61.56 11.84
N ASP A 487 -26.76 -62.10 13.05
CA ASP A 487 -27.87 -61.91 14.01
C ASP A 487 -27.27 -61.19 15.23
N GLY A 488 -27.51 -59.88 15.35
CA GLY A 488 -26.85 -59.05 16.35
C GLY A 488 -27.79 -57.96 16.88
N PHE A 489 -27.61 -57.62 18.16
CA PHE A 489 -28.39 -56.61 18.84
C PHE A 489 -27.52 -55.39 19.17
N ILE A 490 -28.08 -54.19 18.99
CA ILE A 490 -27.47 -52.92 19.37
C ILE A 490 -28.12 -52.45 20.67
N SER A 491 -27.38 -52.52 21.76
CA SER A 491 -27.77 -52.02 23.07
C SER A 491 -27.80 -50.50 23.08
N LEU A 492 -28.94 -49.92 23.42
CA LEU A 492 -29.12 -48.47 23.52
C LEU A 492 -28.68 -47.91 24.88
N SER A 493 -28.39 -48.77 25.86
CA SER A 493 -27.98 -48.34 27.20
C SER A 493 -27.14 -49.40 27.90
N GLY A 494 -26.12 -49.00 28.67
CA GLY A 494 -25.35 -49.91 29.52
C GLY A 494 -24.61 -49.17 30.63
N SER A 495 -24.15 -49.89 31.65
CA SER A 495 -23.58 -49.29 32.87
C SER A 495 -22.10 -49.63 33.12
N SER A 496 -21.45 -50.39 32.22
CA SER A 496 -20.02 -50.72 32.31
C SER A 496 -19.41 -51.02 30.92
N PRO A 497 -18.88 -50.00 30.21
CA PRO A 497 -18.90 -48.59 30.58
C PRO A 497 -20.33 -48.02 30.55
N ASP A 498 -20.52 -46.87 31.20
CA ASP A 498 -21.79 -46.14 31.10
C ASP A 498 -21.95 -45.57 29.68
N TYR A 499 -23.01 -45.95 28.99
CA TYR A 499 -23.31 -45.48 27.63
C TYR A 499 -24.81 -45.45 27.38
N GLY A 500 -25.21 -44.59 26.45
CA GLY A 500 -26.55 -44.54 25.90
C GLY A 500 -26.79 -43.20 25.20
N PRO A 501 -27.34 -43.18 23.97
CA PRO A 501 -27.62 -41.92 23.28
C PRO A 501 -28.64 -41.08 24.06
N ALA A 502 -28.27 -39.84 24.40
CA ALA A 502 -29.09 -38.90 25.14
C ALA A 502 -29.53 -37.73 24.24
N ARG A 503 -30.84 -37.50 24.15
CA ARG A 503 -31.43 -36.38 23.45
C ARG A 503 -31.19 -35.08 24.23
N GLN A 504 -30.67 -34.09 23.53
CA GLN A 504 -30.41 -32.74 24.02
C GLN A 504 -31.64 -31.85 23.82
N ALA A 505 -31.64 -30.68 24.46
CA ALA A 505 -32.75 -29.72 24.38
C ALA A 505 -33.02 -29.20 22.96
N ASP A 506 -32.00 -29.20 22.08
CA ASP A 506 -32.10 -28.80 20.68
C ASP A 506 -32.60 -29.93 19.74
N GLY A 507 -32.92 -31.10 20.31
CA GLY A 507 -33.38 -32.28 19.58
C GLY A 507 -32.28 -33.19 19.05
N THR A 508 -31.00 -32.81 19.13
CA THR A 508 -29.86 -33.66 18.73
C THR A 508 -29.63 -34.77 19.75
N PHE A 509 -29.04 -35.88 19.32
CA PHE A 509 -28.55 -36.90 20.24
C PHE A 509 -27.06 -36.72 20.53
N GLN A 510 -26.61 -37.18 21.70
CA GLN A 510 -25.20 -37.31 22.04
C GLN A 510 -24.93 -38.66 22.70
N GLY A 511 -23.74 -39.21 22.50
CA GLY A 511 -23.34 -40.47 23.09
C GLY A 511 -23.54 -41.65 22.15
N PHE A 512 -23.26 -42.84 22.69
CA PHE A 512 -23.04 -44.03 21.90
C PHE A 512 -23.95 -45.17 22.33
N ALA A 513 -24.34 -45.98 21.35
CA ALA A 513 -24.91 -47.30 21.55
C ALA A 513 -23.82 -48.37 21.32
N TRP A 514 -24.05 -49.59 21.79
CA TRP A 514 -23.08 -50.68 21.67
C TRP A 514 -23.72 -51.92 21.06
N GLY A 515 -23.19 -52.41 19.93
CA GLY A 515 -23.58 -53.71 19.38
C GLY A 515 -22.54 -54.78 19.62
N ASP A 516 -22.99 -55.96 20.09
CA ASP A 516 -22.13 -57.13 20.25
C ASP A 516 -21.84 -57.80 18.91
N MET A 517 -20.83 -58.68 18.88
CA MET A 517 -20.38 -59.38 17.66
C MET A 517 -20.26 -58.45 16.44
N ASN A 518 -19.32 -57.51 16.52
CA ASN A 518 -18.72 -56.81 15.36
C ASN A 518 -19.48 -55.59 14.81
N VAL A 519 -20.54 -55.12 15.49
CA VAL A 519 -21.09 -53.77 15.25
C VAL A 519 -20.26 -52.70 15.96
N GLY A 520 -19.83 -52.96 17.19
CA GLY A 520 -19.00 -52.04 17.97
C GLY A 520 -19.77 -50.83 18.49
N TRP A 521 -19.05 -49.72 18.72
CA TRP A 521 -19.63 -48.45 19.15
C TRP A 521 -20.35 -47.78 17.97
N VAL A 522 -21.59 -47.36 18.20
CA VAL A 522 -22.40 -46.61 17.24
C VAL A 522 -22.66 -45.21 17.81
N ASP A 523 -22.13 -44.19 17.15
CA ASP A 523 -22.28 -42.78 17.50
C ASP A 523 -23.58 -42.20 16.93
N PHE A 524 -24.43 -41.66 17.80
CA PHE A 524 -25.70 -41.03 17.43
C PHE A 524 -25.60 -39.50 17.33
N SER A 525 -24.41 -38.92 17.40
CA SER A 525 -24.21 -37.46 17.43
C SER A 525 -24.78 -36.69 16.23
N LEU A 526 -25.00 -37.36 15.09
CA LEU A 526 -25.60 -36.78 13.89
C LEU A 526 -27.10 -37.12 13.73
N ALA A 527 -27.70 -37.76 14.72
CA ALA A 527 -29.13 -38.04 14.78
C ALA A 527 -29.89 -36.91 15.47
N ARG A 528 -31.14 -36.69 15.05
CA ARG A 528 -32.03 -35.68 15.63
C ARG A 528 -33.48 -36.12 15.64
N THR A 529 -34.21 -35.72 16.67
CA THR A 529 -35.67 -35.82 16.72
C THR A 529 -36.30 -34.61 17.43
N ASP A 530 -37.42 -34.14 16.88
CA ASP A 530 -38.18 -33.03 17.44
C ASP A 530 -39.32 -33.51 18.37
N VAL A 531 -39.25 -34.76 18.86
CA VAL A 531 -40.27 -35.30 19.77
C VAL A 531 -40.32 -34.44 21.04
N ASN A 532 -41.51 -33.95 21.37
CA ASN A 532 -41.72 -33.13 22.56
C ASN A 532 -42.07 -34.03 23.75
N MET A 533 -41.05 -34.51 24.45
CA MET A 533 -41.22 -35.28 25.68
C MET A 533 -41.22 -34.29 26.85
N CYS A 534 -42.35 -34.09 27.53
CA CYS A 534 -42.36 -33.26 28.74
C CYS A 534 -41.50 -33.89 29.85
N SER A 535 -40.85 -33.04 30.63
CA SER A 535 -39.96 -33.44 31.72
C SER A 535 -40.64 -34.40 32.69
N SER A 536 -39.88 -35.34 33.23
CA SER A 536 -40.31 -36.44 34.12
C SER A 536 -40.82 -36.02 35.52
N ALA A 537 -41.14 -34.75 35.74
CA ALA A 537 -41.59 -34.24 37.04
C ALA A 537 -42.86 -33.40 36.90
N ASP A 538 -43.89 -33.79 37.67
CA ASP A 538 -45.05 -32.96 37.95
C ASP A 538 -44.61 -31.56 38.41
N SER A 539 -45.23 -30.52 37.88
CA SER A 539 -44.88 -29.13 38.22
C SER A 539 -46.09 -28.29 38.56
N TYR A 540 -45.91 -27.35 39.49
CA TYR A 540 -46.89 -26.32 39.85
C TYR A 540 -46.40 -24.96 39.38
N SER A 541 -47.25 -24.22 38.67
CA SER A 541 -46.94 -22.86 38.19
C SER A 541 -48.09 -21.90 38.45
N CYS A 542 -47.88 -20.61 38.26
CA CYS A 542 -48.90 -19.60 38.51
C CYS A 542 -49.48 -19.02 37.22
N GLN A 543 -50.80 -19.01 37.12
CA GLN A 543 -51.53 -18.16 36.19
C GLN A 543 -51.99 -16.90 36.92
N GLY A 544 -51.27 -15.79 36.71
CA GLY A 544 -51.50 -14.57 37.47
C GLY A 544 -51.06 -14.71 38.93
N THR A 545 -51.63 -13.91 39.83
CA THR A 545 -51.27 -13.89 41.25
C THR A 545 -52.12 -14.82 42.12
N ASP A 546 -53.17 -15.42 41.56
CA ASP A 546 -54.20 -16.12 42.32
C ASP A 546 -54.43 -17.57 41.88
N THR A 547 -53.94 -18.03 40.72
CA THR A 547 -54.29 -19.36 40.21
C THR A 547 -53.08 -20.27 40.15
N ILE A 548 -53.14 -21.40 40.87
CA ILE A 548 -52.16 -22.48 40.82
C ILE A 548 -52.53 -23.42 39.67
N LEU A 549 -51.62 -23.60 38.72
CA LEU A 549 -51.69 -24.58 37.64
C LEU A 549 -50.89 -25.83 38.01
N TYR A 550 -51.39 -26.99 37.61
CA TYR A 550 -50.68 -28.27 37.68
C TYR A 550 -50.42 -28.76 36.26
N THR A 551 -49.16 -29.12 35.96
CA THR A 551 -48.76 -29.73 34.69
C THR A 551 -48.24 -31.14 34.95
N ASP A 552 -48.89 -32.13 34.34
CA ASP A 552 -48.51 -33.54 34.44
C ASP A 552 -47.36 -33.93 33.49
N ASN A 553 -46.91 -35.17 33.62
CA ASN A 553 -45.87 -35.77 32.77
C ASN A 553 -46.26 -35.95 31.28
N ALA A 554 -47.52 -35.69 30.94
CA ALA A 554 -48.05 -35.72 29.58
C ALA A 554 -48.26 -34.29 29.00
N CYS A 555 -47.66 -33.26 29.62
CA CYS A 555 -47.80 -31.85 29.24
C CYS A 555 -49.23 -31.28 29.39
N THR A 556 -50.10 -31.93 30.15
CA THR A 556 -51.47 -31.45 30.32
C THR A 556 -51.53 -30.50 31.51
N THR A 557 -51.83 -29.22 31.22
CA THR A 557 -52.00 -28.19 32.25
C THR A 557 -53.47 -28.09 32.67
N SER A 558 -53.72 -28.08 33.98
CA SER A 558 -55.06 -27.91 34.57
C SER A 558 -55.04 -26.94 35.74
N ILE A 559 -56.18 -26.31 36.04
CA ILE A 559 -56.33 -25.45 37.23
C ILE A 559 -56.38 -26.35 38.46
N TYR A 560 -55.40 -26.19 39.35
CA TYR A 560 -55.30 -26.95 40.59
C TYR A 560 -56.04 -26.26 41.74
N ALA A 561 -55.79 -24.97 41.95
CA ALA A 561 -56.45 -24.18 43.00
C ALA A 561 -56.50 -22.68 42.65
N THR A 562 -57.43 -21.96 43.25
CA THR A 562 -57.53 -20.49 43.16
C THR A 562 -57.47 -19.89 44.57
N CYS A 563 -56.48 -19.02 44.79
CA CYS A 563 -56.22 -18.29 46.02
C CYS A 563 -57.18 -17.09 46.12
N VAL A 564 -57.67 -16.85 47.33
CA VAL A 564 -58.53 -15.70 47.64
C VAL A 564 -57.68 -14.66 48.35
N GLU A 565 -57.69 -13.42 47.86
CA GLU A 565 -56.97 -12.30 48.48
C GLU A 565 -57.28 -12.23 49.99
N PRO A 566 -56.26 -12.13 50.87
CA PRO A 566 -54.85 -11.77 50.61
C PRO A 566 -53.90 -12.94 50.28
N ALA A 567 -54.39 -14.16 50.13
CA ALA A 567 -53.55 -15.29 49.72
C ALA A 567 -53.13 -15.18 48.24
N PHE A 568 -51.93 -15.64 47.90
CA PHE A 568 -51.38 -15.55 46.55
C PHE A 568 -50.71 -16.86 46.08
N CYS A 569 -50.60 -17.01 44.77
CA CYS A 569 -49.87 -18.09 44.11
C CYS A 569 -48.38 -17.82 44.07
N SER A 570 -47.56 -18.83 44.39
CA SER A 570 -46.11 -18.81 44.21
C SER A 570 -45.67 -19.98 43.36
N GLU A 571 -44.79 -19.73 42.38
CA GLU A 571 -44.23 -20.75 41.49
C GLU A 571 -43.64 -21.92 42.30
N GLY A 572 -43.95 -23.16 41.88
CA GLY A 572 -43.53 -24.38 42.55
C GLY A 572 -44.30 -24.75 43.83
N SER A 573 -45.23 -23.92 44.31
CA SER A 573 -46.06 -24.23 45.47
C SER A 573 -47.37 -24.90 45.07
N SER A 574 -47.74 -25.98 45.76
CA SER A 574 -49.07 -26.62 45.64
C SER A 574 -50.12 -25.99 46.56
N VAL A 575 -49.75 -24.98 47.35
CA VAL A 575 -50.62 -24.29 48.32
C VAL A 575 -50.52 -22.78 48.18
N CYS A 576 -51.63 -22.08 48.46
CA CYS A 576 -51.66 -20.61 48.51
C CYS A 576 -50.85 -20.10 49.71
N LEU A 577 -50.03 -19.08 49.50
CA LEU A 577 -49.21 -18.46 50.53
C LEU A 577 -49.82 -17.13 50.98
N TYR A 578 -49.55 -16.73 52.22
CA TYR A 578 -49.99 -15.44 52.77
C TYR A 578 -48.81 -14.47 52.89
N PRO A 579 -49.03 -13.16 52.74
CA PRO A 579 -47.98 -12.17 52.93
C PRO A 579 -47.51 -12.19 54.41
N PRO A 580 -46.20 -12.00 54.68
CA PRO A 580 -45.69 -12.00 56.04
C PRO A 580 -46.20 -10.80 56.84
N VAL A 581 -46.25 -10.91 58.17
CA VAL A 581 -46.60 -9.82 59.08
C VAL A 581 -45.67 -8.62 58.91
N ILE A 582 -46.24 -7.41 58.92
CA ILE A 582 -45.48 -6.15 58.81
C ILE A 582 -45.71 -5.30 60.04
N PHE A 583 -44.65 -4.78 60.64
CA PHE A 583 -44.71 -3.74 61.67
C PHE A 583 -44.51 -2.37 61.01
N ASN A 584 -45.49 -1.48 61.16
CA ASN A 584 -45.49 -0.20 60.48
C ASN A 584 -44.95 0.91 61.40
N PRO A 585 -43.71 1.37 61.22
CA PRO A 585 -43.14 2.44 62.04
C PRO A 585 -43.83 3.79 61.75
N GLN A 586 -44.12 4.55 62.80
CA GLN A 586 -44.72 5.90 62.73
C GLN A 586 -44.08 6.80 63.80
N GLY A 587 -43.50 7.92 63.37
CA GLY A 587 -42.75 8.82 64.27
C GLY A 587 -41.60 8.08 64.96
N ASP A 588 -41.53 8.18 66.29
CA ASP A 588 -40.51 7.50 67.09
C ASP A 588 -40.85 6.04 67.43
N SER A 589 -42.00 5.51 67.00
CA SER A 589 -42.45 4.14 67.30
C SER A 589 -42.20 3.18 66.15
N SER A 590 -41.70 1.98 66.47
CA SER A 590 -41.28 0.98 65.47
C SER A 590 -42.44 0.22 64.81
N GLY A 591 -43.65 0.31 65.36
CA GLY A 591 -44.80 -0.52 64.99
C GLY A 591 -44.94 -1.77 65.87
N HIS A 592 -43.87 -2.22 66.53
CA HIS A 592 -43.94 -3.22 67.60
C HIS A 592 -44.68 -2.68 68.84
N LEU A 593 -45.05 -3.58 69.75
CA LEU A 593 -45.62 -3.21 71.04
C LEU A 593 -44.59 -2.44 71.89
N GLU A 594 -44.87 -1.17 72.13
CA GLU A 594 -44.00 -0.26 72.86
C GLU A 594 -44.78 0.55 73.91
N ILE A 595 -44.12 0.93 75.00
CA ILE A 595 -44.71 1.80 76.03
C ILE A 595 -43.84 3.04 76.21
N LYS A 596 -44.44 4.22 76.08
CA LYS A 596 -43.74 5.50 76.14
C LYS A 596 -44.50 6.52 77.00
N PRO A 597 -43.92 6.98 78.13
CA PRO A 597 -42.69 6.50 78.75
C PRO A 597 -42.85 5.12 79.43
N SER A 598 -41.83 4.26 79.37
CA SER A 598 -41.82 2.93 80.02
C SER A 598 -41.53 2.98 81.53
N PHE A 599 -41.31 4.19 82.08
CA PHE A 599 -41.07 4.42 83.50
C PHE A 599 -41.94 5.60 83.97
N VAL A 600 -42.86 5.36 84.90
CA VAL A 600 -43.78 6.37 85.44
C VAL A 600 -43.82 6.32 86.96
N ARG A 601 -44.29 7.38 87.63
CA ARG A 601 -44.57 7.31 89.08
C ARG A 601 -45.85 6.50 89.30
N ALA A 602 -45.94 5.79 90.43
CA ALA A 602 -47.17 5.10 90.81
C ALA A 602 -48.35 6.10 90.84
N GLY A 603 -49.45 5.74 90.18
CA GLY A 603 -50.63 6.60 90.01
C GLY A 603 -50.60 7.50 88.75
N ASN A 604 -49.58 7.41 87.90
CA ASN A 604 -49.55 8.10 86.60
C ASN A 604 -49.98 7.17 85.45
N LYS A 605 -50.41 7.76 84.33
CA LYS A 605 -50.69 7.07 83.06
C LYS A 605 -49.49 7.10 82.12
N THR A 606 -49.43 6.18 81.17
CA THR A 606 -48.48 6.16 80.06
C THR A 606 -49.21 5.89 78.74
N LYS A 607 -48.51 5.84 77.60
CA LYS A 607 -49.08 5.47 76.31
C LYS A 607 -48.50 4.15 75.78
N VAL A 608 -49.38 3.27 75.30
CA VAL A 608 -49.04 2.00 74.63
C VAL A 608 -49.19 2.17 73.12
N HIS A 609 -48.20 1.74 72.35
CA HIS A 609 -48.13 1.88 70.90
C HIS A 609 -47.95 0.51 70.26
N TRP A 610 -48.65 0.25 69.16
CA TRP A 610 -48.45 -0.88 68.25
C TRP A 610 -49.06 -0.51 66.89
N ASN A 611 -48.54 -1.05 65.80
CA ASN A 611 -49.07 -0.88 64.45
C ASN A 611 -48.57 -2.03 63.58
N VAL A 612 -49.45 -3.00 63.36
CA VAL A 612 -49.19 -4.27 62.67
C VAL A 612 -50.12 -4.38 61.46
N SER A 613 -49.60 -4.85 60.34
CA SER A 613 -50.31 -5.17 59.10
C SER A 613 -50.14 -6.65 58.74
N ASN A 614 -50.95 -7.14 57.79
CA ASN A 614 -50.96 -8.54 57.37
C ASN A 614 -51.29 -9.52 58.51
N VAL A 615 -52.24 -9.12 59.35
CA VAL A 615 -52.79 -9.89 60.46
C VAL A 615 -54.31 -9.87 60.37
N GLU A 616 -54.97 -10.96 60.76
CA GLU A 616 -56.42 -11.07 60.77
C GLU A 616 -57.03 -10.28 61.92
N SER A 617 -56.42 -10.35 63.11
CA SER A 617 -56.87 -9.62 64.29
C SER A 617 -55.72 -9.42 65.28
N CYS A 618 -55.83 -8.40 66.13
CA CYS A 618 -54.89 -8.14 67.22
C CYS A 618 -55.63 -7.66 68.47
N MET A 619 -55.10 -8.00 69.64
CA MET A 619 -55.58 -7.56 70.94
C MET A 619 -54.40 -7.26 71.87
N VAL A 620 -54.45 -6.12 72.54
CA VAL A 620 -53.55 -5.77 73.64
C VAL A 620 -54.30 -5.91 74.96
N SER A 621 -53.67 -6.51 75.96
CA SER A 621 -54.24 -6.63 77.31
C SER A 621 -53.18 -6.54 78.40
N ALA A 622 -53.58 -6.08 79.58
CA ALA A 622 -52.73 -6.03 80.77
C ALA A 622 -53.49 -6.35 82.08
N PRO A 623 -52.79 -6.77 83.15
CA PRO A 623 -53.41 -7.14 84.43
C PRO A 623 -54.16 -6.01 85.14
N ASN A 624 -53.88 -4.75 84.82
CA ASN A 624 -54.56 -3.58 85.39
C ASN A 624 -55.98 -3.35 84.80
N GLY A 625 -56.44 -4.22 83.89
CA GLY A 625 -57.75 -4.14 83.25
C GLY A 625 -57.76 -3.41 81.91
N ASP A 626 -56.61 -2.89 81.46
CA ASP A 626 -56.49 -2.29 80.13
C ASP A 626 -56.63 -3.36 79.04
N SER A 627 -57.48 -3.09 78.05
CA SER A 627 -57.63 -3.94 76.88
C SER A 627 -58.09 -3.18 75.64
N TRP A 628 -57.44 -3.44 74.51
CA TRP A 628 -57.72 -2.81 73.23
C TRP A 628 -57.68 -3.83 72.09
N VAL A 629 -58.55 -3.66 71.10
CA VAL A 629 -58.65 -4.55 69.93
C VAL A 629 -58.33 -3.74 68.67
N GLY A 630 -57.64 -4.36 67.72
CA GLY A 630 -57.27 -3.76 66.44
C GLY A 630 -55.76 -3.81 66.19
N ALA A 631 -55.38 -3.76 64.92
CA ALA A 631 -54.01 -3.96 64.49
C ALA A 631 -53.09 -2.75 64.73
N ALA A 632 -53.64 -1.59 65.13
CA ALA A 632 -52.86 -0.40 65.47
C ALA A 632 -53.37 0.33 66.74
N ALA A 633 -52.65 1.32 67.24
CA ALA A 633 -52.91 2.07 68.48
C ALA A 633 -53.35 3.54 68.29
N GLY A 634 -54.63 3.86 68.45
CA GLY A 634 -55.14 5.24 68.33
C GLY A 634 -56.38 5.51 69.19
N CYS A 635 -56.65 6.79 69.44
CA CYS A 635 -57.92 7.25 70.00
C CYS A 635 -58.43 8.41 69.14
N ASP A 636 -59.74 8.50 68.98
CA ASP A 636 -60.35 9.77 68.61
C ASP A 636 -60.48 10.66 69.86
N ASP A 637 -60.24 11.96 69.73
CA ASP A 637 -60.28 12.88 70.86
C ASP A 637 -61.73 13.32 71.19
N GLU A 638 -62.71 12.91 70.37
CA GLU A 638 -64.09 13.39 70.39
C GLU A 638 -65.09 12.35 70.92
N THR A 639 -64.82 11.03 70.77
CA THR A 639 -65.75 9.97 71.22
C THR A 639 -65.21 9.11 72.37
N ASP A 640 -63.96 9.34 72.81
CA ASP A 640 -63.29 8.59 73.89
C ASP A 640 -63.28 7.06 73.61
N THR A 641 -63.37 6.68 72.33
CA THR A 641 -63.25 5.30 71.88
C THR A 641 -61.89 5.08 71.24
N CYS A 642 -61.06 4.25 71.87
CA CYS A 642 -59.71 3.97 71.38
C CYS A 642 -59.73 2.75 70.44
N THR A 643 -59.51 3.00 69.15
CA THR A 643 -59.28 1.99 68.10
C THR A 643 -58.19 2.43 67.10
N SER A 644 -57.76 1.50 66.24
CA SER A 644 -56.59 1.55 65.36
C SER A 644 -56.07 2.92 64.88
N GLY A 645 -54.86 3.29 65.28
CA GLY A 645 -54.15 4.48 64.80
C GLY A 645 -52.64 4.49 65.14
N PRO A 646 -51.92 5.59 64.91
CA PRO A 646 -50.46 5.67 65.15
C PRO A 646 -50.04 6.49 66.40
N LEU A 647 -50.98 7.08 67.14
CA LEU A 647 -50.71 8.07 68.21
C LEU A 647 -50.56 7.46 69.62
N GLY A 648 -50.70 6.14 69.72
CA GLY A 648 -50.70 5.39 70.97
C GLY A 648 -52.01 5.54 71.76
N VAL A 649 -52.29 4.56 72.61
CA VAL A 649 -53.47 4.56 73.50
C VAL A 649 -53.05 4.84 74.93
N LEU A 650 -53.76 5.74 75.62
CA LEU A 650 -53.46 6.10 77.00
C LEU A 650 -53.92 4.99 77.96
N THR A 651 -53.04 4.59 78.88
CA THR A 651 -53.34 3.54 79.87
C THR A 651 -54.28 4.02 80.96
N THR A 652 -54.86 3.08 81.72
CA THR A 652 -55.33 3.40 83.09
C THR A 652 -54.14 3.69 84.01
N PHE A 653 -54.43 4.07 85.26
CA PHE A 653 -53.39 4.42 86.23
C PHE A 653 -52.46 3.24 86.53
N ILE A 654 -51.15 3.46 86.41
CA ILE A 654 -50.13 2.45 86.69
C ILE A 654 -49.72 2.56 88.16
N ASN A 655 -50.21 1.64 88.99
CA ASN A 655 -49.91 1.62 90.43
C ASN A 655 -48.72 0.71 90.79
N GLU A 656 -48.46 -0.29 89.95
CA GLU A 656 -47.36 -1.24 90.07
C GLU A 656 -46.78 -1.59 88.69
N THR A 657 -45.68 -2.35 88.66
CA THR A 657 -45.08 -2.78 87.39
C THR A 657 -46.10 -3.61 86.60
N THR A 658 -46.46 -3.13 85.40
CA THR A 658 -47.54 -3.71 84.58
C THR A 658 -46.96 -4.18 83.25
N ILE A 659 -47.32 -5.40 82.83
CA ILE A 659 -46.91 -5.98 81.54
C ILE A 659 -48.10 -5.96 80.59
N TYR A 660 -47.93 -5.28 79.47
CA TYR A 660 -48.86 -5.30 78.34
C TYR A 660 -48.47 -6.41 77.39
N THR A 661 -49.45 -7.18 76.92
CA THR A 661 -49.25 -8.27 75.96
C THR A 661 -50.09 -8.00 74.72
N LEU A 662 -49.44 -7.95 73.56
CA LEU A 662 -50.06 -7.91 72.24
C LEU A 662 -50.17 -9.36 71.75
N ARG A 663 -51.36 -9.75 71.30
CA ARG A 663 -51.63 -11.03 70.64
C ARG A 663 -52.29 -10.76 69.31
N CYS A 664 -51.70 -11.23 68.22
CA CYS A 664 -52.29 -11.16 66.89
C CYS A 664 -52.43 -12.55 66.28
N THR A 665 -53.51 -12.74 65.51
CA THR A 665 -53.68 -13.89 64.62
C THR A 665 -53.17 -13.50 63.25
N GLU A 666 -52.20 -14.24 62.71
CA GLU A 666 -51.71 -14.05 61.35
C GLU A 666 -52.78 -14.44 60.31
N LEU A 667 -52.62 -13.98 59.06
CA LEU A 667 -53.57 -14.30 57.98
C LEU A 667 -53.63 -15.79 57.62
N ASP A 668 -52.62 -16.58 58.04
CA ASP A 668 -52.63 -18.03 57.92
C ASP A 668 -53.55 -18.72 58.94
N GLY A 669 -54.05 -17.99 59.95
CA GLY A 669 -54.93 -18.48 61.01
C GLY A 669 -54.30 -19.46 62.00
N VAL A 670 -53.00 -19.76 61.87
CA VAL A 670 -52.33 -20.84 62.61
C VAL A 670 -51.19 -20.31 63.48
N THR A 671 -50.54 -19.21 63.07
CA THR A 671 -49.36 -18.69 63.76
C THR A 671 -49.75 -17.46 64.61
N PRO A 672 -49.72 -17.54 65.95
CA PRO A 672 -50.03 -16.38 66.79
C PRO A 672 -48.78 -15.53 67.02
N LEU A 673 -48.80 -14.27 66.60
CA LEU A 673 -47.79 -13.27 66.97
C LEU A 673 -48.06 -12.79 68.40
N ASN A 674 -47.08 -12.92 69.29
CA ASN A 674 -47.17 -12.45 70.67
C ASN A 674 -46.00 -11.54 71.03
N GLU A 675 -46.27 -10.33 71.49
CA GLU A 675 -45.27 -9.40 72.01
C GLU A 675 -45.63 -8.94 73.42
N SER A 676 -44.63 -8.56 74.21
CA SER A 676 -44.88 -7.99 75.54
C SER A 676 -44.00 -6.79 75.81
N ALA A 677 -44.57 -5.77 76.47
CA ALA A 677 -43.89 -4.56 76.87
C ALA A 677 -44.20 -4.26 78.34
N THR A 678 -43.21 -3.80 79.11
CA THR A 678 -43.36 -3.56 80.55
C THR A 678 -43.25 -2.07 80.87
N VAL A 679 -44.21 -1.56 81.64
CA VAL A 679 -44.09 -0.27 82.33
C VAL A 679 -43.72 -0.50 83.79
N ARG A 680 -42.68 0.18 84.26
CA ARG A 680 -42.22 0.10 85.64
C ARG A 680 -42.60 1.35 86.41
N THR A 681 -42.94 1.18 87.68
CA THR A 681 -43.20 2.29 88.60
C THR A 681 -41.93 2.73 89.30
N ALA A 682 -41.70 4.04 89.37
CA ALA A 682 -40.62 4.60 90.17
C ALA A 682 -40.80 4.24 91.65
N PRO A 683 -39.78 3.73 92.35
CA PRO A 683 -39.87 3.47 93.78
C PRO A 683 -40.11 4.79 94.52
N VAL A 684 -41.05 4.79 95.47
CA VAL A 684 -41.26 5.92 96.37
C VAL A 684 -40.13 5.91 97.39
N PHE A 685 -39.24 6.90 97.32
CA PHE A 685 -38.21 7.09 98.34
C PHE A 685 -38.90 7.65 99.60
N GLN A 686 -39.09 6.83 100.63
CA GLN A 686 -39.46 7.29 101.97
C GLN A 686 -38.18 7.45 102.79
N GLU A 687 -37.81 8.69 103.12
CA GLU A 687 -36.90 8.94 104.24
C GLU A 687 -37.64 8.63 105.54
N ASN A 688 -37.07 7.76 106.38
CA ASN A 688 -37.59 7.49 107.73
C ASN A 688 -37.33 8.66 108.67
#